data_AF-A0A934EME9-F1
#
_entry.id   AF-A0A934EME9-F1
#
_cell.length_a   1.000
_cell.length_b   1.000
_cell.length_c   1.000
_cell.angle_alpha   90.00
_cell.angle_beta   90.00
_cell.angle_gamma   90.00
#
_symmetry.space_group_name_H-M   'P 1'
#
loop_
_entity.id
_entity.type
_entity.pdbx_description
1 polymer ?
#
loop_
_entity_poly.entity_id
_entity_poly.type
_entity_poly.pdbx_seq_one_letter_code
_entity_poly.pdbx_strand_id
1 'polypeptide(L)'
;PIMPFQFIPTEALPPTQLISEQLQHLAEKAAVQIHKRQLPEMTGMSAAEIAQGILPALRLLSPYGNIAGLGFKHTGSNRILLCTVLQPFIHQNNQSAKFLDILQSALLSLDVTTRFPQLTARPPRNENLLWDIHAKFASVAIYESLAVDLQIGLIASLERTGWKNTKAAQKSLDALVSGLRVIKYLPPHLFAKALAQKHEKVCGYLLLRAFRTLPKLKRGDKLMRRTLKIYFEDVCQLLNHPDWAKAQSRQAQLGAGEVESLSRLERLMTLDDDLPESADAPDGFRVEQLEKIECQVRRSLYPGSALGEIDDTDEVTHTLGIYGEELAVMKEFLPLASWNSTHPNHVAKICRHMSADEVGSLDDNRLRIRALTLSIMFTGRASDWLSQITQGNWSDITNGTDPVSTPRYVAEIDAIAYRPEAIPNLPKSPLRTADLFEPISAIWMLPLPTQLIPWWREMARRTAPGKPLFAGALEKLPAVFDWLTNDIRKESSHQPAITESRLRLACTTLLERIGQMDPLLAAFVSEQWRPSLRTPLFYTTLTPQRLAEQYRTAMDRVWKFLQTLEEAIPNCSTTPQSLPQIYFGSPYRPLLSVVQDLFAAIESAIERSSDNEARHNARLLKLLLGLSVFCGLRISEAGELQAIQVDLDGQWLGQVMSWLTLPETKSNRWTTASRKIPLPPMLLPLVRTLLSPNTEGPAFYFIYSGQKVKADAEAIRRALLNLGVPFPRWHAGRHLIFCLMLEGGLPLSVIKAILGHQSAGCEMFNFYLPNTLSASWIQYLDFTNELAKKIGWKMENDHDIQ
;
A
#
# COMPACT_ATOMS: atom_id res chain seq x y z
N PRO A 1 35.44 -32.58 -21.33
CA PRO A 1 35.65 -31.81 -20.08
C PRO A 1 35.37 -30.32 -20.32
N ILE A 2 34.29 -29.80 -19.72
CA ILE A 2 34.04 -28.34 -19.72
C ILE A 2 35.16 -27.73 -18.88
N MET A 3 35.95 -26.82 -19.47
CA MET A 3 36.97 -26.08 -18.72
C MET A 3 36.28 -25.38 -17.54
N PRO A 4 36.80 -25.50 -16.30
CA PRO A 4 36.18 -24.95 -15.09
C PRO A 4 36.28 -23.42 -15.02
N PHE A 5 36.17 -22.73 -16.15
CA PHE A 5 36.25 -21.29 -16.28
C PHE A 5 35.33 -20.74 -17.37
N GLN A 6 34.61 -21.61 -18.09
CA GLN A 6 33.56 -21.20 -19.03
C GLN A 6 32.30 -20.62 -18.34
N PHE A 7 32.28 -20.56 -17.00
CA PHE A 7 31.17 -20.01 -16.22
C PHE A 7 31.30 -18.51 -15.92
N ILE A 8 32.46 -17.88 -16.13
CA ILE A 8 32.61 -16.44 -15.90
C ILE A 8 31.96 -15.72 -17.09
N PRO A 9 30.89 -14.94 -16.89
CA PRO A 9 30.25 -14.21 -18.00
C PRO A 9 31.26 -13.28 -18.66
N THR A 10 31.20 -13.16 -20.00
CA THR A 10 32.10 -12.28 -20.75
C THR A 10 32.02 -10.83 -20.27
N GLU A 11 30.84 -10.42 -19.81
CA GLU A 11 30.53 -9.10 -19.25
C GLU A 11 31.24 -8.83 -17.91
N ALA A 12 31.75 -9.86 -17.24
CA ALA A 12 32.51 -9.76 -16.01
C ALA A 12 34.04 -9.70 -16.22
N LEU A 13 34.50 -9.75 -17.48
CA LEU A 13 35.93 -9.81 -17.83
C LEU A 13 36.40 -8.52 -18.53
N PRO A 14 37.58 -7.97 -18.18
CA PRO A 14 38.24 -6.93 -18.97
C PRO A 14 38.52 -7.42 -20.40
N PRO A 15 38.59 -6.55 -21.44
CA PRO A 15 38.88 -6.93 -22.82
C PRO A 15 40.12 -7.80 -22.98
N THR A 16 40.10 -8.74 -23.92
CA THR A 16 41.22 -9.66 -24.18
C THR A 16 42.50 -8.94 -24.61
N GLN A 17 42.39 -7.74 -25.20
CA GLN A 17 43.53 -6.90 -25.59
C GLN A 17 44.31 -6.34 -24.38
N LEU A 18 43.77 -6.44 -23.16
CA LEU A 18 44.42 -5.98 -21.92
C LEU A 18 45.16 -7.09 -21.17
N ILE A 19 45.27 -8.28 -21.77
CA ILE A 19 46.05 -9.37 -21.21
C ILE A 19 47.54 -9.03 -21.38
N SER A 20 48.22 -8.68 -20.29
CA SER A 20 49.66 -8.40 -20.32
C SER A 20 50.47 -9.70 -20.42
N GLU A 21 51.68 -9.60 -20.96
CA GLU A 21 52.67 -10.69 -20.98
C GLU A 21 52.94 -11.22 -19.56
N GLN A 22 52.96 -10.33 -18.56
CA GLN A 22 53.10 -10.72 -17.15
C GLN A 22 51.92 -11.57 -16.64
N LEU A 23 50.69 -11.26 -17.05
CA LEU A 23 49.49 -12.03 -16.70
C LEU A 23 49.49 -13.41 -17.38
N GLN A 24 49.97 -13.50 -18.62
CA GLN A 24 50.14 -14.76 -19.35
C GLN A 24 51.20 -15.64 -18.69
N HIS A 25 52.39 -15.09 -18.41
CA HIS A 25 53.46 -15.80 -17.72
C HIS A 25 53.06 -16.24 -16.30
N LEU A 26 52.25 -15.44 -15.61
CA LEU A 26 51.68 -15.84 -14.32
C LEU A 26 50.75 -17.05 -14.47
N ALA A 27 49.85 -17.03 -15.47
CA ALA A 27 48.94 -18.13 -15.75
C ALA A 27 49.70 -19.43 -16.07
N GLU A 28 50.74 -19.35 -16.90
CA GLU A 28 51.61 -20.48 -17.25
C GLU A 28 52.34 -21.07 -16.04
N LYS A 29 52.92 -20.20 -15.19
CA LYS A 29 53.62 -20.65 -13.97
C LYS A 29 52.65 -21.28 -12.96
N ALA A 30 51.47 -20.70 -12.77
CA ALA A 30 50.42 -21.31 -11.95
C ALA A 30 49.96 -22.65 -12.54
N ALA A 31 49.79 -22.74 -13.86
CA ALA A 31 49.37 -23.95 -14.55
C ALA A 31 50.38 -25.10 -14.40
N VAL A 32 51.68 -24.84 -14.46
CA VAL A 32 52.71 -25.85 -14.18
C VAL A 32 52.58 -26.42 -12.76
N GLN A 33 52.32 -25.56 -11.77
CA GLN A 33 52.14 -26.00 -10.38
C GLN A 33 50.84 -26.81 -10.19
N ILE A 34 49.79 -26.47 -10.92
CA ILE A 34 48.52 -27.22 -10.91
C ILE A 34 48.69 -28.57 -11.61
N HIS A 35 49.36 -28.60 -12.76
CA HIS A 35 49.63 -29.82 -13.53
C HIS A 35 50.46 -30.84 -12.75
N LYS A 36 51.50 -30.39 -12.01
CA LYS A 36 52.31 -31.24 -11.13
C LYS A 36 51.51 -31.96 -10.04
N ARG A 37 50.34 -31.45 -9.66
CA ARG A 37 49.47 -32.04 -8.63
C ARG A 37 48.54 -33.14 -9.16
N GLN A 38 48.58 -33.44 -10.47
CA GLN A 38 47.89 -34.57 -11.13
C GLN A 38 46.42 -34.76 -10.71
N LEU A 39 45.59 -33.74 -10.91
CA LEU A 39 44.18 -33.84 -10.57
C LEU A 39 43.46 -34.79 -11.53
N PRO A 40 42.61 -35.71 -11.02
CA PRO A 40 41.81 -36.61 -11.84
C PRO A 40 40.99 -35.89 -12.92
N GLU A 41 40.50 -34.69 -12.60
CA GLU A 41 39.64 -33.85 -13.44
C GLU A 41 40.40 -33.10 -14.54
N MET A 42 41.72 -32.97 -14.41
CA MET A 42 42.62 -32.34 -15.40
C MET A 42 43.54 -33.36 -16.08
N THR A 43 43.27 -34.66 -15.87
CA THR A 43 44.03 -35.75 -16.49
C THR A 43 43.90 -35.65 -18.01
N GLY A 44 45.04 -35.51 -18.70
CA GLY A 44 45.09 -35.34 -20.16
C GLY A 44 45.13 -33.88 -20.63
N MET A 45 45.03 -32.89 -19.73
CA MET A 45 45.23 -31.48 -20.09
C MET A 45 46.72 -31.11 -19.99
N SER A 46 47.25 -30.51 -21.04
CA SER A 46 48.57 -29.89 -21.06
C SER A 46 48.63 -28.66 -20.13
N ALA A 47 49.83 -28.29 -19.66
CA ALA A 47 50.01 -27.06 -18.89
C ALA A 47 49.55 -25.80 -19.66
N ALA A 48 49.65 -25.82 -20.99
CA ALA A 48 49.15 -24.74 -21.85
C ALA A 48 47.62 -24.63 -21.82
N GLU A 49 46.89 -25.75 -21.89
CA GLU A 49 45.43 -25.76 -21.77
C GLU A 49 44.97 -25.30 -20.39
N ILE A 50 45.67 -25.71 -19.34
CA ILE A 50 45.41 -25.26 -17.96
C ILE A 50 45.64 -23.74 -17.84
N ALA A 51 46.72 -23.22 -18.43
CA ALA A 51 47.02 -21.79 -18.43
C ALA A 51 45.92 -20.97 -19.11
N GLN A 52 45.41 -21.44 -20.26
CA GLN A 52 44.29 -20.80 -20.96
C GLN A 52 43.01 -20.80 -20.12
N GLY A 53 42.78 -21.85 -19.33
CA GLY A 53 41.65 -21.93 -18.41
C GLY A 53 41.73 -20.90 -17.29
N ILE A 54 42.90 -20.76 -16.67
CA ILE A 54 43.08 -19.87 -15.50
C ILE A 54 43.04 -18.38 -15.89
N LEU A 55 43.34 -18.06 -17.14
CA LEU A 55 43.49 -16.68 -17.60
C LEU A 55 42.21 -15.81 -17.39
N PRO A 56 40.99 -16.26 -17.74
CA PRO A 56 39.73 -15.61 -17.32
C PRO A 56 39.64 -15.33 -15.83
N ALA A 57 40.07 -16.26 -14.98
CA ALA A 57 40.01 -16.09 -13.54
C ALA A 57 40.92 -14.95 -13.08
N LEU A 58 42.19 -14.95 -13.51
CA LEU A 58 43.15 -13.89 -13.16
C LEU A 58 42.72 -12.50 -13.68
N ARG A 59 42.01 -12.46 -14.82
CA ARG A 59 41.50 -11.23 -15.43
C ARG A 59 40.45 -10.51 -14.58
N LEU A 60 39.72 -11.20 -13.69
CA LEU A 60 38.69 -10.57 -12.86
C LEU A 60 39.20 -9.37 -12.05
N LEU A 61 40.41 -9.47 -11.52
CA LEU A 61 41.03 -8.43 -10.68
C LEU A 61 42.26 -7.79 -11.32
N SER A 62 42.53 -8.04 -12.60
CA SER A 62 43.72 -7.52 -13.29
C SER A 62 43.33 -6.58 -14.44
N PRO A 63 42.66 -5.45 -14.16
CA PRO A 63 42.41 -4.46 -15.20
C PRO A 63 43.78 -3.97 -15.70
N TYR A 64 43.93 -3.86 -17.03
CA TYR A 64 45.20 -3.47 -17.68
C TYR A 64 46.36 -4.47 -17.50
N GLY A 65 46.07 -5.69 -17.05
CA GLY A 65 47.10 -6.71 -16.82
C GLY A 65 47.95 -6.47 -15.57
N ASN A 66 47.47 -5.64 -14.63
CA ASN A 66 48.13 -5.44 -13.33
C ASN A 66 47.88 -6.65 -12.42
N ILE A 67 48.93 -7.43 -12.15
CA ILE A 67 48.87 -8.64 -11.31
C ILE A 67 49.08 -8.38 -9.82
N ALA A 68 49.31 -7.13 -9.42
CA ALA A 68 49.55 -6.79 -8.03
C ALA A 68 48.34 -7.11 -7.16
N GLY A 69 48.58 -7.81 -6.05
CA GLY A 69 47.57 -8.15 -5.05
C GLY A 69 46.71 -9.38 -5.38
N LEU A 70 46.88 -10.06 -6.52
CA LEU A 70 46.08 -11.27 -6.82
C LEU A 70 46.27 -12.38 -5.78
N GLY A 71 47.47 -12.51 -5.22
CA GLY A 71 47.81 -13.44 -4.14
C GLY A 71 47.66 -12.83 -2.75
N PHE A 72 47.09 -11.63 -2.62
CA PHE A 72 46.93 -10.99 -1.31
C PHE A 72 45.88 -11.72 -0.48
N LYS A 73 46.25 -12.13 0.74
CA LYS A 73 45.34 -12.83 1.66
C LYS A 73 44.24 -11.87 2.12
N HIS A 74 42.98 -12.27 1.94
CA HIS A 74 41.86 -11.45 2.36
C HIS A 74 41.71 -11.46 3.89
N THR A 75 41.48 -10.29 4.48
CA THR A 75 41.35 -10.13 5.94
C THR A 75 40.10 -10.85 6.45
N GLY A 76 40.28 -11.85 7.32
CA GLY A 76 39.18 -12.65 7.85
C GLY A 76 38.80 -13.85 6.98
N SER A 77 39.54 -14.14 5.91
CA SER A 77 39.39 -15.36 5.12
C SER A 77 40.70 -16.13 5.04
N ASN A 78 40.61 -17.46 4.94
CA ASN A 78 41.73 -18.30 4.57
C ASN A 78 42.04 -18.25 3.07
N ARG A 79 41.29 -17.44 2.31
CA ARG A 79 41.44 -17.31 0.87
C ARG A 79 42.16 -16.04 0.43
N ILE A 80 42.87 -16.12 -0.70
CA ILE A 80 43.34 -14.92 -1.41
C ILE A 80 42.15 -14.18 -2.01
N LEU A 81 42.27 -12.85 -2.16
CA LEU A 81 41.18 -12.02 -2.63
C LEU A 81 40.61 -12.50 -3.97
N LEU A 82 41.47 -12.91 -4.90
CA LEU A 82 41.06 -13.48 -6.18
C LEU A 82 40.08 -14.65 -6.01
N CYS A 83 40.39 -15.60 -5.14
CA CYS A 83 39.52 -16.75 -4.87
C CYS A 83 38.23 -16.34 -4.15
N THR A 84 38.27 -15.29 -3.33
CA THR A 84 37.08 -14.69 -2.72
C THR A 84 36.16 -14.06 -3.76
N VAL A 85 36.71 -13.43 -4.81
CA VAL A 85 35.94 -12.85 -5.92
C VAL A 85 35.43 -13.91 -6.88
N LEU A 86 36.18 -14.99 -7.09
CA LEU A 86 35.77 -16.10 -7.96
C LEU A 86 34.64 -16.94 -7.36
N GLN A 87 34.63 -17.13 -6.04
CA GLN A 87 33.68 -18.00 -5.34
C GLN A 87 32.22 -17.82 -5.81
N PRO A 88 31.70 -16.59 -5.99
CA PRO A 88 30.30 -16.38 -6.38
C PRO A 88 29.99 -16.65 -7.85
N PHE A 89 31.01 -16.76 -8.71
CA PHE A 89 30.85 -17.10 -10.13
C PHE A 89 30.73 -18.60 -10.37
N ILE A 90 31.08 -19.42 -9.38
CA ILE A 90 31.07 -20.86 -9.56
C ILE A 90 29.82 -21.46 -8.94
N HIS A 91 29.08 -22.26 -9.72
CA HIS A 91 27.97 -23.05 -9.20
C HIS A 91 28.46 -23.97 -8.08
N GLN A 92 27.67 -24.15 -7.02
CA GLN A 92 28.01 -24.93 -5.81
C GLN A 92 28.14 -26.44 -6.10
N ASN A 93 29.11 -26.84 -6.92
CA ASN A 93 29.55 -28.22 -7.06
C ASN A 93 30.91 -28.37 -6.37
N ASN A 94 31.07 -29.44 -5.59
CA ASN A 94 32.27 -29.76 -4.82
C ASN A 94 33.58 -29.73 -5.63
N GLN A 95 33.52 -29.98 -6.94
CA GLN A 95 34.68 -29.90 -7.84
C GLN A 95 35.26 -28.48 -7.94
N SER A 96 34.39 -27.47 -7.88
CA SER A 96 34.76 -26.07 -8.02
C SER A 96 35.43 -25.48 -6.79
N ALA A 97 35.01 -25.91 -5.59
CA ALA A 97 35.63 -25.52 -4.34
C ALA A 97 37.07 -26.06 -4.24
N LYS A 98 37.27 -27.34 -4.59
CA LYS A 98 38.60 -27.96 -4.67
C LYS A 98 39.51 -27.21 -5.63
N PHE A 99 38.99 -26.84 -6.79
CA PHE A 99 39.74 -26.06 -7.77
C PHE A 99 40.23 -24.72 -7.23
N LEU A 100 39.39 -23.96 -6.50
CA LEU A 100 39.81 -22.69 -5.90
C LEU A 100 40.96 -22.84 -4.89
N ASP A 101 40.92 -23.89 -4.07
CA ASP A 101 41.98 -24.17 -3.09
C ASP A 101 43.30 -24.51 -3.80
N ILE A 102 43.21 -25.21 -4.93
CA ILE A 102 44.37 -25.58 -5.75
C ILE A 102 44.94 -24.35 -6.48
N LEU A 103 44.10 -23.52 -7.08
CA LEU A 103 44.51 -22.28 -7.72
C LEU A 103 45.21 -21.35 -6.73
N GLN A 104 44.63 -21.19 -5.53
CA GLN A 104 45.24 -20.42 -4.45
C GLN A 104 46.62 -20.98 -4.08
N SER A 105 46.71 -22.28 -3.84
CA SER A 105 47.97 -22.91 -3.44
C SER A 105 49.04 -22.84 -4.53
N ALA A 106 48.64 -22.85 -5.81
CA ALA A 106 49.54 -22.62 -6.94
C ALA A 106 50.06 -21.18 -6.98
N LEU A 107 49.16 -20.19 -6.85
CA LEU A 107 49.52 -18.77 -6.85
C LEU A 107 50.39 -18.36 -5.66
N LEU A 108 50.27 -19.05 -4.53
CA LEU A 108 51.06 -18.84 -3.31
C LEU A 108 52.29 -19.76 -3.21
N SER A 109 52.57 -20.59 -4.22
CA SER A 109 53.77 -21.44 -4.20
C SER A 109 55.04 -20.59 -4.28
N LEU A 110 56.10 -21.04 -3.60
CA LEU A 110 57.37 -20.32 -3.54
C LEU A 110 57.92 -20.01 -4.94
N ASP A 111 57.80 -20.95 -5.88
CA ASP A 111 58.20 -20.78 -7.28
C ASP A 111 57.48 -19.61 -7.96
N VAL A 112 56.18 -19.44 -7.69
CA VAL A 112 55.35 -18.39 -8.28
C VAL A 112 55.59 -17.05 -7.58
N THR A 113 55.60 -17.02 -6.24
CA THR A 113 55.76 -15.77 -5.48
C THR A 113 57.16 -15.20 -5.55
N THR A 114 58.21 -16.03 -5.72
CA THR A 114 59.58 -15.56 -5.95
C THR A 114 59.70 -14.88 -7.30
N ARG A 115 58.98 -15.36 -8.32
CA ARG A 115 58.99 -14.78 -9.67
C ARG A 115 58.08 -13.57 -9.81
N PHE A 116 56.98 -13.55 -9.06
CA PHE A 116 55.98 -12.48 -9.07
C PHE A 116 55.73 -11.97 -7.64
N PRO A 117 56.71 -11.31 -7.01
CA PRO A 117 56.59 -10.82 -5.63
C PRO A 117 55.39 -9.87 -5.43
N GLN A 118 55.03 -9.12 -6.48
CA GLN A 118 53.89 -8.21 -6.52
C GLN A 118 52.53 -8.89 -6.26
N LEU A 119 52.41 -10.21 -6.43
CA LEU A 119 51.17 -10.96 -6.11
C LEU A 119 50.74 -10.75 -4.65
N THR A 120 51.72 -10.66 -3.76
CA THR A 120 51.49 -10.54 -2.31
C THR A 120 51.52 -9.09 -1.84
N ALA A 121 51.90 -8.15 -2.71
CA ALA A 121 51.89 -6.73 -2.41
C ALA A 121 50.47 -6.16 -2.59
N ARG A 122 50.06 -5.31 -1.65
CA ARG A 122 48.83 -4.54 -1.80
C ARG A 122 49.03 -3.47 -2.89
N PRO A 123 48.28 -3.48 -4.00
CA PRO A 123 48.44 -2.48 -5.05
C PRO A 123 48.06 -1.08 -4.52
N PRO A 124 48.76 -0.02 -4.97
CA PRO A 124 48.31 1.35 -4.77
C PRO A 124 46.89 1.54 -5.29
N ARG A 125 46.09 2.34 -4.56
CA ARG A 125 44.66 2.52 -4.82
C ARG A 125 44.35 3.00 -6.24
N ASN A 126 45.23 3.82 -6.80
CA ASN A 126 45.15 4.37 -8.15
C ASN A 126 45.62 3.38 -9.23
N GLU A 127 46.23 2.25 -8.89
CA GLU A 127 46.80 1.31 -9.87
C GLU A 127 45.93 0.09 -10.13
N ASN A 128 45.11 -0.33 -9.17
CA ASN A 128 44.17 -1.43 -9.35
C ASN A 128 42.85 -1.16 -8.63
N LEU A 129 41.97 -0.44 -9.32
CA LEU A 129 40.68 0.00 -8.78
C LEU A 129 39.73 -1.18 -8.53
N LEU A 130 39.71 -2.20 -9.40
CA LEU A 130 38.92 -3.42 -9.20
C LEU A 130 39.35 -4.11 -7.91
N TRP A 131 40.66 -4.29 -7.73
CA TRP A 131 41.21 -4.89 -6.52
C TRP A 131 40.85 -4.11 -5.26
N ASP A 132 41.03 -2.78 -5.22
CA ASP A 132 40.73 -1.96 -4.02
C ASP A 132 39.26 -2.10 -3.60
N ILE A 133 38.36 -2.07 -4.58
CA ILE A 133 36.92 -2.22 -4.34
C ILE A 133 36.62 -3.61 -3.78
N HIS A 134 37.04 -4.67 -4.47
CA HIS A 134 36.78 -6.03 -4.00
C HIS A 134 37.44 -6.32 -2.65
N ALA A 135 38.63 -5.80 -2.37
CA ALA A 135 39.31 -5.96 -1.09
C ALA A 135 38.52 -5.37 0.09
N LYS A 136 37.85 -4.22 -0.14
CA LYS A 136 37.01 -3.56 0.87
C LYS A 136 35.70 -4.29 1.11
N PHE A 137 35.10 -4.85 0.06
CA PHE A 137 33.80 -5.53 0.18
C PHE A 137 33.91 -6.99 0.58
N ALA A 138 35.01 -7.67 0.29
CA ALA A 138 35.16 -9.10 0.52
C ALA A 138 34.98 -9.53 2.00
N SER A 139 35.18 -8.62 2.96
CA SER A 139 35.02 -8.91 4.39
C SER A 139 33.58 -8.74 4.89
N VAL A 140 32.67 -8.37 4.00
CA VAL A 140 31.27 -8.14 4.33
C VAL A 140 30.48 -9.42 4.11
N ALA A 141 29.65 -9.80 5.10
CA ALA A 141 28.83 -11.02 5.07
C ALA A 141 27.96 -11.19 3.80
N ILE A 142 27.57 -10.10 3.14
CA ILE A 142 26.71 -10.14 1.95
C ILE A 142 27.47 -10.10 0.62
N TYR A 143 28.79 -10.04 0.68
CA TYR A 143 29.63 -9.88 -0.50
C TYR A 143 29.42 -11.00 -1.51
N GLU A 144 29.27 -12.25 -1.05
CA GLU A 144 29.02 -13.40 -1.90
C GLU A 144 27.77 -13.20 -2.78
N SER A 145 26.71 -12.61 -2.22
CA SER A 145 25.47 -12.31 -2.98
C SER A 145 25.57 -11.11 -3.93
N LEU A 146 26.62 -10.29 -3.81
CA LEU A 146 26.81 -9.04 -4.55
C LEU A 146 27.96 -9.09 -5.55
N ALA A 147 28.95 -9.95 -5.37
CA ALA A 147 30.21 -9.89 -6.10
C ALA A 147 30.04 -9.96 -7.62
N VAL A 148 29.11 -10.80 -8.11
CA VAL A 148 28.82 -10.94 -9.55
C VAL A 148 28.28 -9.63 -10.13
N ASP A 149 27.25 -9.08 -9.49
CA ASP A 149 26.62 -7.82 -9.93
C ASP A 149 27.60 -6.63 -9.81
N LEU A 150 28.41 -6.63 -8.76
CA LEU A 150 29.46 -5.64 -8.52
C LEU A 150 30.50 -5.68 -9.65
N GLN A 151 31.04 -6.87 -9.95
CA GLN A 151 32.05 -7.05 -10.98
C GLN A 151 31.55 -6.62 -12.35
N ILE A 152 30.35 -7.07 -12.78
CA ILE A 152 29.78 -6.71 -14.08
C ILE A 152 29.61 -5.19 -14.19
N GLY A 153 29.08 -4.55 -13.13
CA GLY A 153 28.93 -3.08 -13.11
C GLY A 153 30.25 -2.33 -13.20
N LEU A 154 31.31 -2.85 -12.57
CA LEU A 154 32.64 -2.26 -12.61
C LEU A 154 33.29 -2.40 -14.00
N ILE A 155 33.16 -3.55 -14.65
CA ILE A 155 33.72 -3.80 -15.98
C ILE A 155 33.07 -2.89 -17.02
N ALA A 156 31.74 -2.83 -17.04
CA ALA A 156 31.01 -1.95 -17.95
C ALA A 156 31.29 -0.46 -17.68
N SER A 157 31.66 -0.08 -16.45
CA SER A 157 32.12 1.28 -16.13
C SER A 157 33.52 1.54 -16.69
N LEU A 158 34.45 0.60 -16.54
CA LEU A 158 35.80 0.72 -17.08
C LEU A 158 35.79 0.81 -18.60
N GLU A 159 34.94 0.04 -19.27
CA GLU A 159 34.75 0.05 -20.72
C GLU A 159 34.34 1.43 -21.26
N ARG A 160 33.31 2.03 -20.67
CA ARG A 160 32.81 3.35 -21.11
C ARG A 160 33.80 4.48 -20.84
N THR A 161 34.62 4.33 -19.80
CA THR A 161 35.66 5.31 -19.48
C THR A 161 36.95 5.10 -20.29
N GLY A 162 36.87 4.26 -21.32
CA GLY A 162 37.97 3.98 -22.24
C GLY A 162 39.14 3.32 -21.57
N TRP A 163 38.94 2.60 -20.45
CA TRP A 163 40.01 1.87 -19.78
C TRP A 163 41.19 2.81 -19.37
N LYS A 164 40.90 4.10 -19.12
CA LYS A 164 41.90 5.14 -18.78
C LYS A 164 41.92 5.48 -17.28
N ASN A 165 43.08 5.81 -16.75
CA ASN A 165 43.26 6.16 -15.34
C ASN A 165 43.06 7.70 -15.09
N THR A 166 41.81 8.12 -14.80
CA THR A 166 41.32 9.49 -14.37
C THR A 166 41.37 10.65 -15.40
N LYS A 167 40.60 11.77 -15.35
CA LYS A 167 39.94 12.60 -14.29
C LYS A 167 38.39 12.72 -14.45
N ALA A 168 37.58 11.75 -14.05
CA ALA A 168 36.98 11.64 -12.72
C ALA A 168 35.55 12.27 -12.54
N ALA A 169 35.12 13.37 -13.19
CA ALA A 169 33.70 13.84 -13.08
C ALA A 169 32.76 13.37 -14.21
N GLN A 170 33.27 13.11 -15.42
CA GLN A 170 32.48 12.52 -16.52
C GLN A 170 32.20 11.02 -16.29
N LYS A 171 33.11 10.36 -15.56
CA LYS A 171 33.04 8.92 -15.21
C LYS A 171 31.86 8.59 -14.31
N SER A 172 31.34 9.59 -13.60
CA SER A 172 30.33 9.43 -12.57
C SER A 172 28.99 9.07 -13.18
N LEU A 173 28.59 9.79 -14.23
CA LEU A 173 27.38 9.48 -14.98
C LEU A 173 27.52 8.15 -15.71
N ASP A 174 28.67 7.86 -16.31
CA ASP A 174 28.85 6.62 -17.09
C ASP A 174 28.92 5.35 -16.23
N ALA A 175 29.56 5.41 -15.06
CA ALA A 175 29.53 4.34 -14.04
C ALA A 175 28.11 4.10 -13.48
N LEU A 176 27.31 5.17 -13.42
CA LEU A 176 25.89 5.16 -13.07
C LEU A 176 24.95 4.81 -14.22
N VAL A 177 25.42 4.64 -15.44
CA VAL A 177 24.62 4.12 -16.54
C VAL A 177 25.03 2.67 -16.85
N SER A 178 26.13 2.17 -16.28
CA SER A 178 26.80 0.93 -16.70
C SER A 178 26.65 -0.27 -15.76
N GLY A 179 25.71 -0.28 -14.82
CA GLY A 179 25.25 -1.58 -14.27
C GLY A 179 25.40 -1.82 -12.77
N LEU A 180 25.54 -0.78 -11.93
CA LEU A 180 25.11 -0.97 -10.54
C LEU A 180 23.58 -1.16 -10.53
N ARG A 181 23.06 -2.28 -9.98
CA ARG A 181 21.61 -2.49 -9.80
C ARG A 181 20.89 -1.39 -8.99
N VAL A 182 21.62 -0.41 -8.46
CA VAL A 182 21.13 0.85 -7.88
C VAL A 182 20.42 1.72 -8.93
N ILE A 183 20.83 1.65 -10.20
CA ILE A 183 20.39 2.56 -11.27
C ILE A 183 18.89 2.41 -11.58
N LYS A 184 18.36 1.19 -11.55
CA LYS A 184 16.90 0.97 -11.66
C LYS A 184 16.10 1.62 -10.52
N TYR A 185 16.76 2.06 -9.45
CA TYR A 185 16.16 2.75 -8.31
C TYR A 185 16.52 4.24 -8.24
N LEU A 186 17.41 4.70 -9.12
CA LEU A 186 17.66 6.13 -9.31
C LEU A 186 16.66 6.66 -10.33
N PRO A 187 15.99 7.80 -10.09
CA PRO A 187 15.24 8.48 -11.13
C PRO A 187 16.22 9.08 -12.15
N PRO A 188 16.42 8.46 -13.33
CA PRO A 188 17.59 8.72 -14.18
C PRO A 188 17.55 10.14 -14.77
N HIS A 189 16.36 10.64 -15.08
CA HIS A 189 16.15 11.99 -15.60
C HIS A 189 16.44 13.08 -14.54
N LEU A 190 16.03 12.87 -13.28
CA LEU A 190 16.30 13.82 -12.18
C LEU A 190 17.77 13.86 -11.82
N PHE A 191 18.42 12.70 -11.77
CA PHE A 191 19.83 12.61 -11.45
C PHE A 191 20.71 13.22 -12.55
N ALA A 192 20.43 12.92 -13.82
CA ALA A 192 21.15 13.49 -14.95
C ALA A 192 21.00 15.02 -15.02
N LYS A 193 19.80 15.54 -14.74
CA LYS A 193 19.54 16.98 -14.68
C LYS A 193 20.26 17.65 -13.52
N ALA A 194 20.21 17.07 -12.31
CA ALA A 194 20.94 17.58 -11.14
C ALA A 194 22.46 17.57 -11.37
N LEU A 195 22.97 16.54 -12.04
CA LEU A 195 24.39 16.44 -12.38
C LEU A 195 24.80 17.49 -13.42
N ALA A 196 24.00 17.68 -14.48
CA ALA A 196 24.25 18.71 -15.49
C ALA A 196 24.25 20.13 -14.89
N GLN A 197 23.47 20.34 -13.83
CA GLN A 197 23.41 21.59 -13.07
C GLN A 197 24.46 21.68 -11.95
N LYS A 198 25.32 20.67 -11.80
CA LYS A 198 26.35 20.57 -10.74
C LYS A 198 25.78 20.68 -9.32
N HIS A 199 24.56 20.18 -9.10
CA HIS A 199 23.89 20.17 -7.79
C HIS A 199 24.36 18.98 -6.94
N GLU A 200 25.60 19.06 -6.48
CA GLU A 200 26.35 17.99 -5.80
C GLU A 200 25.61 17.36 -4.60
N LYS A 201 24.97 18.17 -3.77
CA LYS A 201 24.20 17.70 -2.61
C LYS A 201 22.97 16.86 -3.02
N VAL A 202 22.31 17.25 -4.10
CA VAL A 202 21.11 16.58 -4.63
C VAL A 202 21.50 15.25 -5.26
N CYS A 203 22.60 15.22 -6.02
CA CYS A 203 23.19 13.99 -6.53
C CYS A 203 23.54 13.03 -5.38
N GLY A 204 24.25 13.48 -4.34
CA GLY A 204 24.57 12.65 -3.18
C GLY A 204 23.34 12.10 -2.46
N TYR A 205 22.28 12.90 -2.32
CA TYR A 205 21.02 12.47 -1.68
C TYR A 205 20.25 11.42 -2.50
N LEU A 206 20.11 11.63 -3.81
CA LEU A 206 19.42 10.70 -4.71
C LEU A 206 20.15 9.35 -4.77
N LEU A 207 21.49 9.40 -4.80
CA LEU A 207 22.33 8.21 -4.72
C LEU A 207 22.12 7.46 -3.40
N LEU A 208 22.20 8.15 -2.25
CA LEU A 208 21.99 7.52 -0.93
C LEU A 208 20.61 6.86 -0.81
N ARG A 209 19.57 7.51 -1.35
CA ARG A 209 18.20 6.99 -1.37
C ARG A 209 18.11 5.69 -2.17
N ALA A 210 18.75 5.61 -3.32
CA ALA A 210 18.74 4.41 -4.16
C ALA A 210 19.54 3.24 -3.55
N PHE A 211 20.62 3.52 -2.80
CA PHE A 211 21.37 2.49 -2.06
C PHE A 211 20.53 1.86 -0.95
N ARG A 212 19.71 2.67 -0.25
CA ARG A 212 18.80 2.20 0.80
C ARG A 212 17.66 1.32 0.27
N THR A 213 17.41 1.31 -1.04
CA THR A 213 16.30 0.55 -1.66
C THR A 213 16.73 -0.78 -2.29
N LEU A 214 18.02 -1.13 -2.30
CA LEU A 214 18.53 -2.37 -2.89
C LEU A 214 17.97 -3.63 -2.17
N PRO A 215 17.21 -4.51 -2.87
CA PRO A 215 16.50 -5.65 -2.24
C PRO A 215 17.41 -6.66 -1.54
N LYS A 216 18.60 -6.94 -2.09
CA LYS A 216 19.58 -7.87 -1.49
C LYS A 216 20.09 -7.35 -0.14
N LEU A 217 20.03 -6.04 0.12
CA LEU A 217 20.50 -5.39 1.36
C LEU A 217 19.35 -5.12 2.35
N LYS A 218 18.23 -5.85 2.28
CA LYS A 218 17.05 -5.62 3.13
C LYS A 218 16.94 -6.43 4.42
N ARG A 219 17.95 -7.21 4.83
CA ARG A 219 17.89 -7.96 6.11
C ARG A 219 18.71 -7.34 7.24
N GLY A 220 18.02 -6.53 8.06
CA GLY A 220 18.06 -6.55 9.54
C GLY A 220 19.32 -6.25 10.35
N ASP A 221 20.55 -6.32 9.82
CA ASP A 221 21.72 -6.39 10.71
C ASP A 221 22.48 -5.06 10.91
N LYS A 222 23.01 -4.81 12.12
CA LYS A 222 23.81 -3.59 12.43
C LYS A 222 25.08 -3.52 11.58
N LEU A 223 25.66 -4.67 11.24
CA LEU A 223 26.78 -4.81 10.31
C LEU A 223 26.45 -4.20 8.93
N MET A 224 25.18 -4.26 8.53
CA MET A 224 24.67 -3.86 7.23
C MET A 224 24.56 -2.33 7.05
N ARG A 225 24.34 -1.56 8.12
CA ARG A 225 24.39 -0.08 8.06
C ARG A 225 25.81 0.42 7.81
N ARG A 226 26.81 -0.23 8.42
CA ARG A 226 28.22 0.07 8.21
C ARG A 226 28.63 -0.30 6.78
N THR A 227 28.19 -1.46 6.30
CA THR A 227 28.35 -1.88 4.90
C THR A 227 27.72 -0.90 3.91
N LEU A 228 26.47 -0.50 4.12
CA LEU A 228 25.77 0.47 3.26
C LEU A 228 26.47 1.83 3.24
N LYS A 229 27.00 2.25 4.39
CA LYS A 229 27.79 3.47 4.52
C LYS A 229 29.09 3.38 3.72
N ILE A 230 29.86 2.31 3.89
CA ILE A 230 31.11 2.08 3.14
C ILE A 230 30.80 2.00 1.64
N TYR A 231 29.73 1.28 1.25
CA TYR A 231 29.31 1.14 -0.13
C TYR A 231 28.90 2.48 -0.77
N PHE A 232 28.16 3.32 -0.03
CA PHE A 232 27.79 4.67 -0.48
C PHE A 232 29.02 5.60 -0.58
N GLU A 233 29.91 5.58 0.41
CA GLU A 233 31.13 6.37 0.45
C GLU A 233 32.08 6.00 -0.70
N ASP A 234 32.28 4.70 -0.94
CA ASP A 234 33.13 4.20 -2.02
C ASP A 234 32.51 4.46 -3.40
N VAL A 235 31.18 4.38 -3.56
CA VAL A 235 30.55 4.80 -4.83
C VAL A 235 30.70 6.30 -5.04
N CYS A 236 30.48 7.14 -4.03
CA CYS A 236 30.77 8.58 -4.15
C CYS A 236 32.25 8.84 -4.54
N GLN A 237 33.19 8.02 -4.03
CA GLN A 237 34.60 8.08 -4.41
C GLN A 237 34.87 7.58 -5.84
N LEU A 238 34.18 6.54 -6.31
CA LEU A 238 34.25 6.04 -7.70
C LEU A 238 33.69 7.06 -8.70
N LEU A 239 32.65 7.79 -8.27
CA LEU A 239 32.10 8.94 -8.96
C LEU A 239 32.98 10.18 -8.82
N ASN A 240 34.18 10.11 -8.21
CA ASN A 240 35.07 11.24 -7.91
C ASN A 240 34.38 12.46 -7.31
N HIS A 241 33.33 12.23 -6.54
CA HIS A 241 32.66 13.25 -5.77
C HIS A 241 32.65 12.81 -4.30
N PRO A 242 33.83 12.70 -3.66
CA PRO A 242 33.93 12.29 -2.26
C PRO A 242 33.17 13.24 -1.33
N ASP A 243 32.93 14.48 -1.76
CA ASP A 243 32.14 15.46 -1.01
C ASP A 243 30.64 15.12 -0.96
N TRP A 244 30.13 14.31 -1.89
CA TRP A 244 28.74 13.83 -1.82
C TRP A 244 28.51 12.88 -0.65
N ALA A 245 29.56 12.18 -0.21
CA ALA A 245 29.50 11.37 1.00
C ALA A 245 29.23 12.23 2.25
N LYS A 246 29.66 13.51 2.25
CA LYS A 246 29.39 14.48 3.32
C LYS A 246 27.93 14.94 3.34
N ALA A 247 27.14 14.69 2.29
CA ALA A 247 25.71 15.00 2.28
C ALA A 247 24.92 14.16 3.31
N GLN A 248 25.45 12.99 3.69
CA GLN A 248 24.85 12.13 4.72
C GLN A 248 24.79 12.81 6.10
N SER A 249 25.76 13.69 6.43
CA SER A 249 25.76 14.47 7.68
C SER A 249 25.08 15.84 7.56
N ARG A 250 24.79 16.31 6.33
CA ARG A 250 24.21 17.63 6.03
C ARG A 250 22.78 17.58 5.51
N GLN A 251 22.04 16.52 5.82
CA GLN A 251 20.59 16.44 5.56
C GLN A 251 19.81 17.63 6.18
N ALA A 252 20.42 18.34 7.15
CA ALA A 252 19.90 19.54 7.79
C ALA A 252 20.26 20.90 7.11
N GLN A 253 21.03 20.93 6.01
CA GLN A 253 21.55 22.18 5.40
C GLN A 253 21.34 22.29 3.88
N LEU A 254 20.17 21.86 3.39
CA LEU A 254 19.65 22.37 2.11
C LEU A 254 18.94 23.70 2.42
N GLY A 255 19.43 24.80 1.86
CA GLY A 255 18.85 26.12 2.09
C GLY A 255 17.43 26.19 1.52
N ALA A 256 16.53 26.88 2.22
CA ALA A 256 15.12 26.97 1.87
C ALA A 256 14.88 27.34 0.41
N GLY A 257 15.72 28.17 -0.22
CA GLY A 257 15.59 28.58 -1.63
C GLY A 257 15.91 27.50 -2.67
N GLU A 258 16.80 26.54 -2.38
CA GLU A 258 17.07 25.39 -3.26
C GLU A 258 15.99 24.32 -3.09
N VAL A 259 15.50 24.15 -1.86
CA VAL A 259 14.29 23.36 -1.56
C VAL A 259 13.07 23.99 -2.24
N GLU A 260 12.99 25.32 -2.33
CA GLU A 260 11.91 26.05 -2.96
C GLU A 260 11.95 25.96 -4.49
N SER A 261 13.13 26.02 -5.11
CA SER A 261 13.28 25.86 -6.56
C SER A 261 13.06 24.42 -7.02
N LEU A 262 13.47 23.42 -6.21
CA LEU A 262 13.10 22.02 -6.41
C LEU A 262 11.61 21.80 -6.20
N SER A 263 11.00 22.38 -5.16
CA SER A 263 9.55 22.29 -4.93
C SER A 263 8.71 23.15 -5.88
N ARG A 264 9.31 24.08 -6.63
CA ARG A 264 8.65 24.83 -7.72
C ARG A 264 8.65 24.03 -9.02
N LEU A 265 9.71 23.27 -9.27
CA LEU A 265 9.78 22.28 -10.35
C LEU A 265 8.90 21.06 -10.05
N GLU A 266 8.83 20.66 -8.78
CA GLU A 266 7.84 19.72 -8.22
C GLU A 266 6.43 20.32 -8.37
N ARG A 267 6.19 21.61 -8.10
CA ARG A 267 4.89 22.27 -8.31
C ARG A 267 4.40 22.26 -9.76
N LEU A 268 5.31 22.46 -10.72
CA LEU A 268 5.00 22.39 -12.15
C LEU A 268 4.79 20.96 -12.67
N MET A 269 5.23 19.94 -11.91
CA MET A 269 4.98 18.53 -12.21
C MET A 269 3.90 17.89 -11.31
N THR A 270 3.48 18.56 -10.22
CA THR A 270 2.34 18.15 -9.35
C THR A 270 1.01 18.73 -9.81
N LEU A 271 1.00 19.57 -10.84
CA LEU A 271 -0.15 19.60 -11.73
C LEU A 271 -0.02 18.35 -12.61
N ASP A 272 -0.65 17.29 -12.11
CA ASP A 272 -1.37 16.34 -12.96
C ASP A 272 -0.76 14.97 -13.28
N ASP A 273 -0.05 14.36 -12.33
CA ASP A 273 0.04 12.89 -12.30
C ASP A 273 -0.92 12.34 -11.23
N ASP A 274 -1.72 11.36 -11.65
CA ASP A 274 -2.39 10.39 -10.78
C ASP A 274 -1.48 10.11 -9.58
N LEU A 275 -1.87 10.53 -8.37
CA LEU A 275 -1.47 9.76 -7.20
C LEU A 275 -2.10 8.39 -7.44
N PRO A 276 -1.33 7.32 -7.74
CA PRO A 276 -1.94 6.02 -7.65
C PRO A 276 -2.40 5.92 -6.18
N GLU A 277 -3.63 5.45 -5.95
CA GLU A 277 -4.13 5.07 -4.61
C GLU A 277 -3.28 3.93 -3.97
N SER A 278 -2.06 3.70 -4.48
CA SER A 278 -0.99 2.88 -3.93
C SER A 278 0.24 3.67 -3.42
N ALA A 279 0.24 5.02 -3.48
CA ALA A 279 1.41 5.83 -3.12
C ALA A 279 1.35 6.60 -1.78
N ASP A 280 0.23 6.59 -1.04
CA ASP A 280 0.18 7.12 0.34
C ASP A 280 -0.46 6.12 1.31
N ALA A 281 0.16 4.95 1.45
CA ALA A 281 0.01 4.10 2.63
C ALA A 281 1.28 4.28 3.50
N PRO A 282 1.15 4.53 4.82
CA PRO A 282 2.29 4.65 5.72
C PRO A 282 3.03 3.31 5.79
N ASP A 283 4.35 3.37 5.57
CA ASP A 283 5.47 2.46 5.87
C ASP A 283 5.33 0.91 5.84
N GLY A 284 4.15 0.30 5.88
CA GLY A 284 3.92 -1.14 5.67
C GLY A 284 3.78 -1.54 4.19
N PHE A 285 3.42 -0.60 3.30
CA PHE A 285 3.09 -0.91 1.90
C PHE A 285 4.32 -1.15 1.01
N ARG A 286 5.51 -0.70 1.41
CA ARG A 286 6.76 -1.01 0.68
C ARG A 286 7.20 -2.46 0.86
N VAL A 287 6.77 -3.12 1.93
CA VAL A 287 7.02 -4.56 2.16
C VAL A 287 6.00 -5.37 1.38
N GLU A 288 4.71 -5.02 1.44
CA GLU A 288 3.64 -5.68 0.67
C GLU A 288 3.73 -5.47 -0.85
N GLN A 289 4.19 -4.31 -1.35
CA GLN A 289 4.43 -4.13 -2.79
C GLN A 289 5.64 -4.92 -3.26
N LEU A 290 6.67 -5.06 -2.42
CA LEU A 290 7.80 -5.92 -2.74
C LEU A 290 7.42 -7.39 -2.66
N GLU A 291 6.59 -7.80 -1.70
CA GLU A 291 6.03 -9.15 -1.64
C GLU A 291 5.03 -9.42 -2.77
N LYS A 292 4.28 -8.42 -3.25
CA LYS A 292 3.41 -8.55 -4.43
C LYS A 292 4.18 -8.62 -5.73
N ILE A 293 5.22 -7.80 -5.90
CA ILE A 293 6.10 -7.86 -7.07
C ILE A 293 6.93 -9.14 -7.01
N GLU A 294 7.41 -9.55 -5.84
CA GLU A 294 8.12 -10.82 -5.64
C GLU A 294 7.18 -12.02 -5.80
N CYS A 295 5.91 -11.94 -5.40
CA CYS A 295 4.88 -12.94 -5.71
C CYS A 295 4.53 -12.94 -7.19
N GLN A 296 4.39 -11.80 -7.87
CA GLN A 296 4.10 -11.73 -9.30
C GLN A 296 5.29 -12.25 -10.13
N VAL A 297 6.51 -11.91 -9.73
CA VAL A 297 7.75 -12.40 -10.35
C VAL A 297 7.95 -13.89 -10.04
N ARG A 298 7.65 -14.38 -8.83
CA ARG A 298 7.65 -15.82 -8.51
C ARG A 298 6.56 -16.58 -9.26
N ARG A 299 5.36 -16.00 -9.42
CA ARG A 299 4.25 -16.59 -10.19
C ARG A 299 4.53 -16.61 -11.69
N SER A 300 5.25 -15.62 -12.22
CA SER A 300 5.66 -15.59 -13.63
C SER A 300 6.87 -16.47 -13.93
N LEU A 301 7.76 -16.68 -12.95
CA LEU A 301 8.94 -17.54 -13.09
C LEU A 301 8.66 -19.01 -12.73
N TYR A 302 7.68 -19.27 -11.86
CA TYR A 302 7.30 -20.61 -11.38
C TYR A 302 5.78 -20.65 -11.08
N PRO A 303 4.94 -21.03 -12.05
CA PRO A 303 3.51 -21.22 -11.82
C PRO A 303 3.33 -22.38 -10.84
N GLY A 304 3.01 -22.09 -9.56
CA GLY A 304 2.72 -23.09 -8.53
C GLY A 304 3.56 -23.05 -7.24
N SER A 305 4.54 -22.14 -7.09
CA SER A 305 5.36 -22.09 -5.85
C SER A 305 4.98 -20.93 -4.92
N ALA A 306 4.01 -21.18 -4.03
CA ALA A 306 3.82 -20.37 -2.83
C ALA A 306 3.38 -21.25 -1.66
N LEU A 307 4.20 -22.25 -1.34
CA LEU A 307 4.22 -22.98 -0.07
C LEU A 307 5.68 -23.28 0.24
N GLY A 308 6.26 -22.44 1.08
CA GLY A 308 7.60 -22.62 1.64
C GLY A 308 7.64 -21.87 2.96
N GLU A 309 6.67 -22.17 3.82
CA GLU A 309 6.63 -21.88 5.27
C GLU A 309 5.46 -22.66 5.90
N ILE A 310 5.28 -23.91 5.47
CA ILE A 310 4.91 -24.98 6.38
C ILE A 310 6.24 -25.68 6.61
N ASP A 311 6.85 -25.42 7.75
CA ASP A 311 7.63 -26.40 8.51
C ASP A 311 7.97 -25.78 9.87
N ASP A 312 7.19 -26.18 10.87
CA ASP A 312 7.73 -26.61 12.16
C ASP A 312 6.66 -27.43 12.90
N THR A 313 6.18 -28.52 12.27
CA THR A 313 5.60 -29.67 12.96
C THR A 313 5.63 -30.88 12.04
N ASP A 314 6.50 -31.84 12.36
CA ASP A 314 6.77 -33.10 11.65
C ASP A 314 5.58 -34.10 11.55
N GLU A 315 4.35 -33.73 11.87
CA GLU A 315 3.22 -34.67 11.85
C GLU A 315 1.89 -33.99 11.49
N VAL A 316 1.61 -33.73 10.20
CA VAL A 316 0.22 -33.67 9.73
C VAL A 316 0.08 -34.30 8.35
N THR A 317 -0.51 -35.50 8.36
CA THR A 317 -1.03 -36.21 7.19
C THR A 317 -2.23 -35.46 6.59
N HIS A 318 -2.15 -35.22 5.28
CA HIS A 318 -3.23 -34.86 4.34
C HIS A 318 -4.48 -34.12 4.88
N THR A 319 -4.56 -32.82 4.61
CA THR A 319 -5.86 -32.13 4.47
C THR A 319 -5.83 -31.22 3.25
N LEU A 320 -6.94 -31.23 2.49
CA LEU A 320 -7.21 -30.48 1.25
C LEU A 320 -6.65 -29.05 1.31
N GLY A 321 -5.57 -28.80 0.56
CA GLY A 321 -4.95 -27.47 0.49
C GLY A 321 -5.85 -26.50 -0.26
N ILE A 322 -6.55 -25.63 0.47
CA ILE A 322 -7.20 -24.44 -0.08
C ILE A 322 -6.10 -23.53 -0.65
N TYR A 323 -6.17 -23.20 -1.93
CA TYR A 323 -5.13 -22.41 -2.59
C TYR A 323 -5.05 -21.00 -1.98
N GLY A 324 -3.87 -20.36 -2.00
CA GLY A 324 -3.66 -19.07 -1.31
C GLY A 324 -4.58 -17.92 -1.75
N GLU A 325 -5.16 -17.99 -2.95
CA GLU A 325 -6.18 -17.04 -3.43
C GLU A 325 -7.57 -17.39 -2.92
N GLU A 326 -7.91 -18.67 -2.87
CA GLU A 326 -9.15 -19.16 -2.25
C GLU A 326 -9.16 -18.91 -0.75
N LEU A 327 -8.05 -19.08 -0.03
CA LEU A 327 -7.97 -18.77 1.41
C LEU A 327 -8.12 -17.27 1.68
N ALA A 328 -7.61 -16.43 0.78
CA ALA A 328 -7.77 -15.00 0.81
C ALA A 328 -9.26 -14.61 0.63
N VAL A 329 -9.90 -15.14 -0.41
CA VAL A 329 -11.34 -14.99 -0.66
C VAL A 329 -12.15 -15.56 0.53
N MET A 330 -11.79 -16.72 1.07
CA MET A 330 -12.42 -17.28 2.26
C MET A 330 -12.28 -16.36 3.48
N LYS A 331 -11.09 -15.82 3.78
CA LYS A 331 -10.92 -14.83 4.86
C LYS A 331 -11.81 -13.59 4.70
N GLU A 332 -12.16 -13.25 3.46
CA GLU A 332 -13.04 -12.12 3.12
C GLU A 332 -14.54 -12.48 3.24
N PHE A 333 -14.97 -13.64 2.72
CA PHE A 333 -16.40 -14.00 2.56
C PHE A 333 -16.92 -15.09 3.50
N LEU A 334 -16.06 -16.01 3.89
CA LEU A 334 -16.29 -17.08 4.85
C LEU A 334 -15.31 -16.87 5.99
N PRO A 335 -15.47 -15.81 6.82
CA PRO A 335 -14.50 -15.56 7.86
C PRO A 335 -14.40 -16.83 8.71
N LEU A 336 -13.32 -17.58 8.61
CA LEU A 336 -13.02 -18.70 9.52
C LEU A 336 -13.10 -18.21 10.99
N ALA A 337 -12.95 -16.89 11.18
CA ALA A 337 -13.21 -16.16 12.41
C ALA A 337 -14.68 -16.19 12.90
N SER A 338 -15.70 -16.31 12.04
CA SER A 338 -17.09 -16.52 12.48
C SER A 338 -17.31 -17.91 13.06
N TRP A 339 -16.55 -18.92 12.58
CA TRP A 339 -16.52 -20.26 13.17
C TRP A 339 -15.79 -20.24 14.53
N ASN A 340 -14.80 -19.36 14.67
CA ASN A 340 -14.11 -19.10 15.94
C ASN A 340 -14.81 -18.08 16.84
N SER A 341 -15.97 -17.52 16.45
CA SER A 341 -16.70 -16.58 17.32
C SER A 341 -17.34 -17.29 18.52
N THR A 342 -17.68 -16.56 19.57
CA THR A 342 -18.52 -17.10 20.65
C THR A 342 -19.93 -17.27 20.11
N HIS A 343 -20.46 -18.51 20.17
CA HIS A 343 -21.79 -18.84 19.67
C HIS A 343 -22.89 -17.95 20.31
N PRO A 344 -23.92 -17.51 19.56
CA PRO A 344 -24.95 -16.60 20.09
C PRO A 344 -25.65 -17.09 21.36
N ASN A 345 -25.93 -18.39 21.50
CA ASN A 345 -26.49 -18.96 22.74
C ASN A 345 -25.58 -18.70 23.96
N HIS A 346 -24.26 -18.76 23.79
CA HIS A 346 -23.32 -18.45 24.86
C HIS A 346 -23.25 -16.95 25.11
N VAL A 347 -23.31 -16.12 24.08
CA VAL A 347 -23.43 -14.66 24.23
C VAL A 347 -24.66 -14.31 25.06
N ALA A 348 -25.82 -14.91 24.78
CA ALA A 348 -27.06 -14.70 25.54
C ALA A 348 -26.90 -15.07 27.02
N LYS A 349 -26.31 -16.23 27.32
CA LYS A 349 -26.01 -16.63 28.71
C LYS A 349 -25.08 -15.65 29.41
N ILE A 350 -24.01 -15.20 28.74
CA ILE A 350 -23.11 -14.18 29.30
C ILE A 350 -23.89 -12.90 29.59
N CYS A 351 -24.74 -12.43 28.66
CA CYS A 351 -25.58 -11.25 28.87
C CYS A 351 -26.47 -11.39 30.11
N ARG A 352 -27.11 -12.56 30.31
CA ARG A 352 -27.89 -12.85 31.52
C ARG A 352 -27.04 -12.73 32.77
N HIS A 353 -25.88 -13.39 32.81
CA HIS A 353 -24.99 -13.33 33.98
C HIS A 353 -24.48 -11.93 34.29
N MET A 354 -24.12 -11.18 33.26
CA MET A 354 -23.58 -9.83 33.40
C MET A 354 -24.67 -8.80 33.73
N SER A 355 -25.93 -9.06 33.39
CA SER A 355 -27.04 -8.12 33.56
C SER A 355 -28.06 -8.51 34.63
N ALA A 356 -27.76 -9.54 35.44
CA ALA A 356 -28.70 -10.10 36.42
C ALA A 356 -29.08 -9.15 37.57
N ASP A 357 -28.16 -8.27 37.96
CA ASP A 357 -28.36 -7.33 39.08
C ASP A 357 -28.62 -5.91 38.57
N GLU A 358 -29.40 -5.13 39.31
CA GLU A 358 -29.58 -3.72 39.03
C GLU A 358 -28.24 -2.96 39.10
N VAL A 359 -27.91 -2.20 38.06
CA VAL A 359 -26.62 -1.52 37.89
C VAL A 359 -26.24 -0.68 39.12
N GLY A 360 -27.20 0.02 39.73
CA GLY A 360 -26.96 0.85 40.92
C GLY A 360 -26.65 0.08 42.21
N SER A 361 -27.03 -1.20 42.29
CA SER A 361 -26.87 -2.04 43.50
C SER A 361 -25.48 -2.70 43.60
N LEU A 362 -24.71 -2.70 42.52
CA LEU A 362 -23.40 -3.33 42.46
C LEU A 362 -22.34 -2.53 43.23
N ASP A 363 -21.40 -3.23 43.87
CA ASP A 363 -20.16 -2.60 44.33
C ASP A 363 -19.31 -2.14 43.14
N ASP A 364 -18.39 -1.20 43.38
CA ASP A 364 -17.62 -0.55 42.32
C ASP A 364 -16.77 -1.52 41.49
N ASN A 365 -16.21 -2.56 42.12
CA ASN A 365 -15.42 -3.56 41.41
C ASN A 365 -16.30 -4.40 40.48
N ARG A 366 -17.42 -4.93 40.98
CA ARG A 366 -18.35 -5.74 40.17
C ARG A 366 -18.95 -4.93 39.03
N LEU A 367 -19.31 -3.66 39.29
CA LEU A 367 -19.82 -2.74 38.27
C LEU A 367 -18.82 -2.60 37.10
N ARG A 368 -17.57 -2.24 37.39
CA ARG A 368 -16.53 -2.01 36.36
C ARG A 368 -16.22 -3.27 35.55
N ILE A 369 -16.11 -4.43 36.22
CA ILE A 369 -15.82 -5.71 35.56
C ILE A 369 -16.95 -6.08 34.59
N ARG A 370 -18.21 -6.04 35.05
CA ARG A 370 -19.38 -6.38 34.21
C ARG A 370 -19.53 -5.41 33.05
N ALA A 371 -19.40 -4.11 33.33
CA ALA A 371 -19.47 -3.09 32.30
C ALA A 371 -18.35 -3.25 31.26
N LEU A 372 -17.14 -3.63 31.66
CA LEU A 372 -16.03 -3.91 30.73
C LEU A 372 -16.36 -5.10 29.83
N THR A 373 -16.81 -6.22 30.41
CA THR A 373 -17.20 -7.42 29.65
C THR A 373 -18.31 -7.12 28.65
N LEU A 374 -19.39 -6.45 29.07
CA LEU A 374 -20.48 -6.04 28.19
C LEU A 374 -20.00 -5.06 27.11
N SER A 375 -19.09 -4.14 27.44
CA SER A 375 -18.53 -3.19 26.48
C SER A 375 -17.73 -3.90 25.38
N ILE A 376 -16.93 -4.91 25.73
CA ILE A 376 -16.23 -5.76 24.73
C ILE A 376 -17.26 -6.45 23.82
N MET A 377 -18.34 -6.98 24.38
CA MET A 377 -19.36 -7.73 23.63
C MET A 377 -20.20 -6.86 22.69
N PHE A 378 -20.51 -5.62 23.06
CA PHE A 378 -21.40 -4.77 22.25
C PHE A 378 -20.68 -3.77 21.39
N THR A 379 -19.48 -3.34 21.77
CA THR A 379 -18.66 -2.47 20.92
C THR A 379 -17.68 -3.26 20.06
N GLY A 380 -17.25 -4.46 20.48
CA GLY A 380 -16.19 -5.21 19.79
C GLY A 380 -14.80 -4.58 19.92
N ARG A 381 -14.65 -3.55 20.77
CA ARG A 381 -13.36 -2.91 21.08
C ARG A 381 -12.50 -3.77 22.00
N ALA A 382 -11.19 -3.57 21.93
CA ALA A 382 -10.24 -4.29 22.78
C ALA A 382 -10.36 -3.82 24.24
N SER A 383 -10.15 -4.74 25.19
CA SER A 383 -10.18 -4.43 26.62
C SER A 383 -9.11 -3.40 27.00
N ASP A 384 -7.91 -3.51 26.41
CA ASP A 384 -6.82 -2.54 26.58
C ASP A 384 -7.24 -1.12 26.19
N TRP A 385 -7.93 -0.96 25.06
CA TRP A 385 -8.41 0.36 24.61
C TRP A 385 -9.53 0.87 25.53
N LEU A 386 -10.49 0.01 25.89
CA LEU A 386 -11.58 0.37 26.80
C LEU A 386 -11.04 0.83 28.16
N SER A 387 -9.99 0.17 28.67
CA SER A 387 -9.38 0.47 29.97
C SER A 387 -8.74 1.87 30.06
N GLN A 388 -8.36 2.45 28.92
CA GLN A 388 -7.78 3.78 28.81
C GLN A 388 -8.84 4.90 28.85
N ILE A 389 -10.13 4.54 28.76
CA ILE A 389 -11.19 5.54 28.68
C ILE A 389 -11.34 6.23 30.04
N THR A 390 -11.23 7.56 30.00
CA THR A 390 -11.42 8.44 31.15
C THR A 390 -12.77 9.15 31.06
N GLN A 391 -13.26 9.67 32.18
CA GLN A 391 -14.42 10.57 32.17
C GLN A 391 -14.00 11.98 31.73
N GLY A 392 -14.79 12.61 30.85
CA GLY A 392 -14.57 14.00 30.42
C GLY A 392 -15.86 14.73 30.08
N ASN A 393 -15.74 16.02 29.76
CA ASN A 393 -16.85 16.89 29.38
C ASN A 393 -16.71 17.33 27.91
N TRP A 394 -17.83 17.60 27.25
CA TRP A 394 -17.82 17.98 25.83
C TRP A 394 -17.12 19.32 25.59
N SER A 395 -17.33 20.32 26.46
CA SER A 395 -16.74 21.66 26.34
C SER A 395 -15.21 21.64 26.35
N ASP A 396 -14.62 20.75 27.15
CA ASP A 396 -13.16 20.65 27.30
C ASP A 396 -12.53 20.01 26.05
N ILE A 397 -13.29 19.14 25.38
CA ILE A 397 -12.90 18.46 24.16
C ILE A 397 -12.93 19.42 22.96
N THR A 398 -13.91 20.34 22.91
CA THR A 398 -14.05 21.29 21.79
C THR A 398 -13.24 22.57 21.96
N ASN A 399 -13.02 23.03 23.21
CA ASN A 399 -12.35 24.32 23.49
C ASN A 399 -10.88 24.20 23.92
N GLY A 400 -10.41 22.98 24.22
CA GLY A 400 -9.07 22.75 24.78
C GLY A 400 -7.93 22.83 23.76
N THR A 401 -6.76 23.31 24.22
CA THR A 401 -5.49 23.26 23.47
C THR A 401 -4.82 21.89 23.46
N ASP A 402 -5.32 20.93 24.26
CA ASP A 402 -4.82 19.56 24.36
C ASP A 402 -5.86 18.55 23.83
N PRO A 403 -5.78 18.19 22.54
CA PRO A 403 -6.81 17.43 21.85
C PRO A 403 -6.75 15.93 22.21
N VAL A 404 -7.62 15.49 23.13
CA VAL A 404 -8.00 14.08 23.41
C VAL A 404 -6.85 13.07 23.18
N SER A 405 -5.77 13.18 23.96
CA SER A 405 -4.65 12.23 23.93
C SER A 405 -5.04 10.83 24.43
N THR A 406 -6.10 10.74 25.24
CA THR A 406 -6.72 9.50 25.69
C THR A 406 -8.22 9.53 25.39
N PRO A 407 -8.84 8.40 25.03
CA PRO A 407 -10.30 8.32 24.85
C PRO A 407 -11.07 8.83 26.08
N ARG A 408 -12.18 9.55 25.85
CA ARG A 408 -13.01 10.14 26.91
C ARG A 408 -14.48 9.78 26.72
N TYR A 409 -15.10 9.22 27.75
CA TYR A 409 -16.56 9.13 27.81
C TYR A 409 -17.15 10.47 28.23
N VAL A 410 -18.15 10.91 27.47
CA VAL A 410 -18.83 12.20 27.61
C VAL A 410 -20.30 11.90 27.92
N ALA A 411 -20.68 12.07 29.19
CA ALA A 411 -22.00 11.68 29.68
C ALA A 411 -23.14 12.51 29.08
N GLU A 412 -22.85 13.77 28.70
CA GLU A 412 -23.81 14.71 28.11
C GLU A 412 -24.31 14.26 26.73
N ILE A 413 -23.57 13.37 26.06
CA ILE A 413 -23.88 12.90 24.69
C ILE A 413 -23.90 11.36 24.57
N ASP A 414 -23.73 10.63 25.68
CA ASP A 414 -23.64 9.16 25.73
C ASP A 414 -22.70 8.56 24.67
N ALA A 415 -21.52 9.15 24.51
CA ALA A 415 -20.54 8.71 23.52
C ALA A 415 -19.11 8.79 24.06
N ILE A 416 -18.23 8.02 23.43
CA ILE A 416 -16.79 8.07 23.67
C ILE A 416 -16.17 8.93 22.57
N ALA A 417 -15.58 10.05 22.95
CA ALA A 417 -14.77 10.90 22.08
C ALA A 417 -13.33 10.37 22.07
N TYR A 418 -12.77 10.16 20.88
CA TYR A 418 -11.43 9.59 20.73
C TYR A 418 -10.74 10.06 19.45
N ARG A 419 -9.42 9.87 19.38
CA ARG A 419 -8.67 10.03 18.13
C ARG A 419 -8.55 8.68 17.42
N PRO A 420 -8.84 8.60 16.12
CA PRO A 420 -8.75 7.34 15.37
C PRO A 420 -7.30 6.97 15.08
N GLU A 421 -6.53 6.60 16.10
CA GLU A 421 -5.11 6.22 15.94
C GLU A 421 -4.94 4.90 15.18
N ALA A 422 -5.91 3.97 15.30
CA ALA A 422 -5.83 2.66 14.65
C ALA A 422 -6.27 2.65 13.18
N ILE A 423 -6.61 3.80 12.59
CA ILE A 423 -7.02 3.93 11.20
C ILE A 423 -5.86 4.52 10.42
N PRO A 424 -4.92 3.71 9.89
CA PRO A 424 -3.59 4.21 9.59
C PRO A 424 -3.53 5.05 8.29
N ASN A 425 -4.62 5.11 7.51
CA ASN A 425 -4.56 5.49 6.10
C ASN A 425 -5.59 6.55 5.67
N LEU A 426 -6.27 7.21 6.61
CA LEU A 426 -7.16 8.33 6.25
C LEU A 426 -6.37 9.65 6.25
N PRO A 427 -6.35 10.40 5.14
CA PRO A 427 -5.79 11.74 5.16
C PRO A 427 -6.55 12.60 6.17
N LYS A 428 -5.80 13.36 6.99
CA LYS A 428 -6.37 14.19 8.07
C LYS A 428 -7.12 15.41 7.56
N SER A 429 -6.79 15.87 6.35
CA SER A 429 -7.41 17.01 5.68
C SER A 429 -7.21 16.88 4.17
N PRO A 430 -8.02 17.57 3.34
CA PRO A 430 -7.72 17.71 1.93
C PRO A 430 -6.39 18.47 1.79
N LEU A 431 -5.52 18.01 0.88
CA LEU A 431 -4.28 18.72 0.58
C LEU A 431 -4.60 19.95 -0.27
N ARG A 432 -4.58 21.14 0.35
CA ARG A 432 -4.94 22.44 -0.26
C ARG A 432 -6.45 22.48 -0.58
N THR A 433 -7.11 23.65 -0.49
CA THR A 433 -8.56 23.85 -0.70
C THR A 433 -9.51 23.29 0.38
N ALA A 434 -9.12 23.34 1.66
CA ALA A 434 -9.96 22.85 2.76
C ALA A 434 -11.34 23.55 2.85
N ASP A 435 -11.42 24.79 2.38
CA ASP A 435 -12.63 25.59 2.24
C ASP A 435 -13.65 25.04 1.21
N LEU A 436 -13.25 24.07 0.38
CA LEU A 436 -14.15 23.44 -0.61
C LEU A 436 -14.80 22.15 -0.11
N PHE A 437 -14.46 21.68 1.09
CA PHE A 437 -14.90 20.40 1.64
C PHE A 437 -15.57 20.56 3.00
N GLU A 438 -16.38 19.56 3.38
CA GLU A 438 -16.97 19.49 4.71
C GLU A 438 -15.87 19.43 5.78
N PRO A 439 -15.96 20.24 6.86
CA PRO A 439 -14.97 20.24 7.91
C PRO A 439 -15.01 18.91 8.68
N ILE A 440 -13.92 18.15 8.60
CA ILE A 440 -13.78 16.89 9.31
C ILE A 440 -13.18 17.12 10.69
N SER A 441 -13.88 16.62 11.70
CA SER A 441 -13.40 16.57 13.07
C SER A 441 -12.22 15.61 13.20
N ALA A 442 -11.13 16.09 13.80
CA ALA A 442 -10.02 15.24 14.24
C ALA A 442 -10.41 14.30 15.40
N ILE A 443 -11.58 14.53 16.00
CA ILE A 443 -12.13 13.79 17.14
C ILE A 443 -13.32 12.99 16.63
N TRP A 444 -13.22 11.67 16.75
CA TRP A 444 -14.25 10.73 16.37
C TRP A 444 -15.12 10.40 17.57
N MET A 445 -16.31 9.89 17.29
CA MET A 445 -17.27 9.48 18.30
C MET A 445 -17.69 8.04 18.12
N LEU A 446 -17.60 7.28 19.20
CA LEU A 446 -18.25 5.99 19.33
C LEU A 446 -19.50 6.19 20.19
N PRO A 447 -20.70 6.30 19.58
CA PRO A 447 -21.93 6.37 20.34
C PRO A 447 -22.17 5.06 21.09
N LEU A 448 -22.69 5.12 22.31
CA LEU A 448 -23.03 3.92 23.06
C LEU A 448 -24.39 3.34 22.58
N PRO A 449 -24.52 2.00 22.52
CA PRO A 449 -25.81 1.35 22.34
C PRO A 449 -26.66 1.52 23.61
N THR A 450 -27.98 1.51 23.47
CA THR A 450 -28.94 1.77 24.56
C THR A 450 -28.74 0.84 25.77
N GLN A 451 -28.29 -0.40 25.51
CA GLN A 451 -28.02 -1.44 26.52
C GLN A 451 -26.80 -1.11 27.40
N LEU A 452 -25.84 -0.33 26.92
CA LEU A 452 -24.64 0.04 27.69
C LEU A 452 -24.80 1.35 28.46
N ILE A 453 -25.69 2.25 28.05
CA ILE A 453 -25.79 3.60 28.61
C ILE A 453 -25.94 3.59 30.15
N PRO A 454 -26.82 2.78 30.77
CA PRO A 454 -26.96 2.75 32.23
C PRO A 454 -25.65 2.43 32.96
N TRP A 455 -24.90 1.45 32.45
CA TRP A 455 -23.61 1.03 33.01
C TRP A 455 -22.58 2.15 32.97
N TRP A 456 -22.47 2.81 31.83
CA TRP A 456 -21.50 3.88 31.61
C TRP A 456 -21.84 5.15 32.40
N ARG A 457 -23.11 5.54 32.46
CA ARG A 457 -23.57 6.66 33.29
C ARG A 457 -23.29 6.41 34.77
N GLU A 458 -23.58 5.20 35.26
CA GLU A 458 -23.33 4.87 36.67
C GLU A 458 -21.84 4.82 37.01
N MET A 459 -20.99 4.24 36.13
CA MET A 459 -19.54 4.29 36.30
C MET A 459 -19.00 5.73 36.30
N ALA A 460 -19.49 6.60 35.41
CA ALA A 460 -19.11 8.01 35.37
C ALA A 460 -19.59 8.78 36.59
N ARG A 461 -20.77 8.46 37.14
CA ARG A 461 -21.26 9.07 38.39
C ARG A 461 -20.35 8.76 39.59
N ARG A 462 -19.73 7.57 39.61
CA ARG A 462 -18.84 7.09 40.69
C ARG A 462 -17.37 7.45 40.48
N THR A 463 -17.01 7.93 39.30
CA THR A 463 -15.63 8.22 38.93
C THR A 463 -15.41 9.74 38.93
N ALA A 464 -14.22 10.18 39.31
CA ALA A 464 -13.87 11.60 39.20
C ALA A 464 -13.44 11.93 37.76
N PRO A 465 -13.70 13.15 37.25
CA PRO A 465 -13.22 13.57 35.93
C PRO A 465 -11.72 13.31 35.72
N GLY A 466 -11.36 12.86 34.52
CA GLY A 466 -9.99 12.51 34.15
C GLY A 466 -9.46 11.18 34.71
N LYS A 467 -10.22 10.47 35.55
CA LYS A 467 -9.85 9.13 36.03
C LYS A 467 -10.35 8.03 35.07
N PRO A 468 -9.65 6.89 34.95
CA PRO A 468 -10.10 5.76 34.14
C PRO A 468 -11.41 5.16 34.65
N LEU A 469 -12.35 4.90 33.74
CA LEU A 469 -13.65 4.30 34.08
C LEU A 469 -13.54 2.82 34.47
N PHE A 470 -12.54 2.10 33.96
CA PHE A 470 -12.38 0.67 34.22
C PHE A 470 -11.16 0.33 35.09
N ALA A 471 -10.75 1.25 35.96
CA ALA A 471 -9.62 1.05 36.87
C ALA A 471 -9.73 -0.29 37.63
N GLY A 472 -8.68 -1.12 37.57
CA GLY A 472 -8.60 -2.43 38.25
C GLY A 472 -9.48 -3.56 37.65
N ALA A 473 -10.31 -3.29 36.64
CA ALA A 473 -11.16 -4.31 36.02
C ALA A 473 -10.38 -5.21 35.04
N LEU A 474 -9.39 -4.66 34.33
CA LEU A 474 -8.62 -5.39 33.31
C LEU A 474 -7.88 -6.60 33.89
N GLU A 475 -7.27 -6.45 35.07
CA GLU A 475 -6.53 -7.51 35.78
C GLU A 475 -7.40 -8.71 36.16
N LYS A 476 -8.71 -8.49 36.31
CA LYS A 476 -9.69 -9.51 36.72
C LYS A 476 -10.38 -10.17 35.53
N LEU A 477 -10.22 -9.63 34.33
CA LEU A 477 -10.90 -10.10 33.13
C LEU A 477 -10.57 -11.57 32.77
N PRO A 478 -9.32 -12.05 32.88
CA PRO A 478 -9.00 -13.46 32.63
C PRO A 478 -9.79 -14.42 33.54
N ALA A 479 -9.87 -14.12 34.84
CA ALA A 479 -10.61 -14.94 35.79
C ALA A 479 -12.12 -14.97 35.48
N VAL A 480 -12.68 -13.87 34.96
CA VAL A 480 -14.08 -13.81 34.51
C VAL A 480 -14.29 -14.69 33.28
N PHE A 481 -13.37 -14.67 32.31
CA PHE A 481 -13.46 -15.53 31.13
C PHE A 481 -13.30 -17.01 31.46
N ASP A 482 -12.43 -17.35 32.40
CA ASP A 482 -12.29 -18.72 32.92
C ASP A 482 -13.57 -19.18 33.63
N TRP A 483 -14.13 -18.32 34.48
CA TRP A 483 -15.40 -18.61 35.15
C TRP A 483 -16.54 -18.85 34.15
N LEU A 484 -16.72 -17.94 33.17
CA LEU A 484 -17.73 -18.08 32.12
C LEU A 484 -17.51 -19.34 31.26
N THR A 485 -16.26 -19.65 30.92
CA THR A 485 -15.89 -20.85 30.16
C THR A 485 -16.27 -22.10 30.93
N ASN A 486 -15.91 -22.17 32.21
CA ASN A 486 -16.21 -23.31 33.05
C ASN A 486 -17.72 -23.48 33.26
N ASP A 487 -18.45 -22.38 33.40
CA ASP A 487 -19.91 -22.43 33.53
C ASP A 487 -20.59 -23.00 32.28
N ILE A 488 -20.22 -22.52 31.09
CA ILE A 488 -20.74 -23.06 29.83
C ILE A 488 -20.35 -24.52 29.63
N ARG A 489 -19.12 -24.91 30.03
CA ARG A 489 -18.65 -26.29 29.91
C ARG A 489 -19.38 -27.28 30.81
N LYS A 490 -20.08 -26.82 31.86
CA LYS A 490 -20.98 -27.69 32.65
C LYS A 490 -22.12 -28.24 31.80
N GLU A 491 -22.60 -27.46 30.83
CA GLU A 491 -23.68 -27.86 29.93
C GLU A 491 -23.16 -28.47 28.63
N SER A 492 -21.97 -28.06 28.18
CA SER A 492 -21.37 -28.56 26.95
C SER A 492 -19.85 -28.61 27.08
N SER A 493 -19.34 -29.78 27.48
CA SER A 493 -17.92 -30.01 27.84
C SER A 493 -16.93 -29.69 26.72
N HIS A 494 -17.34 -29.83 25.45
CA HIS A 494 -16.50 -29.59 24.28
C HIS A 494 -16.45 -28.13 23.84
N GLN A 495 -17.12 -27.21 24.56
CA GLN A 495 -17.15 -25.82 24.13
C GLN A 495 -15.74 -25.20 24.23
N PRO A 496 -15.28 -24.55 23.15
CA PRO A 496 -14.02 -23.82 23.18
C PRO A 496 -14.11 -22.65 24.16
N ALA A 497 -12.99 -22.31 24.79
CA ALA A 497 -12.92 -21.29 25.84
C ALA A 497 -13.38 -19.91 25.35
N ILE A 498 -14.07 -19.16 26.21
CA ILE A 498 -14.36 -17.76 25.96
C ILE A 498 -13.06 -16.98 26.07
N THR A 499 -12.76 -16.20 25.05
CA THR A 499 -11.64 -15.26 25.05
C THR A 499 -12.12 -13.91 24.52
N GLU A 500 -11.36 -12.85 24.81
CA GLU A 500 -11.66 -11.51 24.31
C GLU A 500 -11.85 -11.51 22.79
N SER A 501 -10.91 -12.09 22.04
CA SER A 501 -10.97 -12.15 20.58
C SER A 501 -12.26 -12.78 20.07
N ARG A 502 -12.76 -13.83 20.73
CA ARG A 502 -13.99 -14.53 20.32
C ARG A 502 -15.25 -13.73 20.64
N LEU A 503 -15.26 -12.97 21.73
CA LEU A 503 -16.35 -12.05 22.06
C LEU A 503 -16.39 -10.85 21.10
N ARG A 504 -15.22 -10.29 20.77
CA ARG A 504 -15.10 -9.19 19.79
C ARG A 504 -15.57 -9.63 18.41
N LEU A 505 -15.22 -10.85 17.97
CA LEU A 505 -15.70 -11.43 16.71
C LEU A 505 -17.20 -11.75 16.74
N ALA A 506 -17.73 -12.17 17.89
CA ALA A 506 -19.17 -12.39 18.07
C ALA A 506 -19.93 -11.07 17.91
N CYS A 507 -19.42 -9.95 18.46
CA CYS A 507 -20.00 -8.62 18.29
C CYS A 507 -20.20 -8.26 16.82
N THR A 508 -19.12 -8.30 16.02
CA THR A 508 -19.18 -7.97 14.59
C THR A 508 -20.10 -8.90 13.82
N THR A 509 -20.06 -10.20 14.13
CA THR A 509 -20.91 -11.20 13.47
C THR A 509 -22.40 -10.96 13.77
N LEU A 510 -22.74 -10.68 15.02
CA LEU A 510 -24.11 -10.40 15.43
C LEU A 510 -24.62 -9.09 14.82
N LEU A 511 -23.81 -8.03 14.84
CA LEU A 511 -24.14 -6.75 14.21
C LEU A 511 -24.42 -6.93 12.70
N GLU A 512 -23.53 -7.62 11.97
CA GLU A 512 -23.66 -7.83 10.53
C GLU A 512 -24.83 -8.76 10.17
N ARG A 513 -25.00 -9.89 10.89
CA ARG A 513 -25.96 -10.94 10.51
C ARG A 513 -27.35 -10.76 11.09
N ILE A 514 -27.44 -10.41 12.37
CA ILE A 514 -28.71 -10.28 13.10
C ILE A 514 -29.14 -8.81 13.14
N GLY A 515 -28.21 -7.91 13.45
CA GLY A 515 -28.42 -6.48 13.42
C GLY A 515 -28.69 -5.95 12.01
N GLN A 516 -28.21 -6.67 10.98
CA GLN A 516 -28.19 -6.23 9.58
C GLN A 516 -27.45 -4.90 9.41
N MET A 517 -26.48 -4.64 10.29
CA MET A 517 -25.63 -3.46 10.23
C MET A 517 -24.66 -3.61 9.07
N ASP A 518 -24.43 -2.51 8.37
CA ASP A 518 -23.42 -2.50 7.31
C ASP A 518 -22.03 -2.87 7.86
N PRO A 519 -21.27 -3.78 7.22
CA PRO A 519 -19.95 -4.18 7.69
C PRO A 519 -18.96 -3.03 7.88
N LEU A 520 -19.05 -1.97 7.06
CA LEU A 520 -18.20 -0.80 7.23
C LEU A 520 -18.55 -0.06 8.53
N LEU A 521 -19.84 0.14 8.81
CA LEU A 521 -20.29 0.79 10.04
C LEU A 521 -19.97 -0.08 11.27
N ALA A 522 -20.10 -1.40 11.16
CA ALA A 522 -19.68 -2.33 12.21
C ALA A 522 -18.16 -2.23 12.48
N ALA A 523 -17.34 -2.00 11.45
CA ALA A 523 -15.91 -1.73 11.61
C ALA A 523 -15.62 -0.35 12.25
N PHE A 524 -16.42 0.69 11.96
CA PHE A 524 -16.32 1.98 12.69
C PHE A 524 -16.58 1.80 14.19
N VAL A 525 -17.57 0.97 14.56
CA VAL A 525 -17.89 0.66 15.95
C VAL A 525 -16.79 -0.17 16.62
N SER A 526 -16.37 -1.25 15.97
CA SER A 526 -15.49 -2.28 16.57
C SER A 526 -14.01 -2.12 16.36
N GLU A 527 -13.60 -1.25 15.42
CA GLU A 527 -12.23 -1.10 14.94
C GLU A 527 -11.64 -2.35 14.30
N GLN A 528 -12.46 -3.34 13.97
CA GLN A 528 -12.05 -4.57 13.30
C GLN A 528 -12.06 -4.39 11.78
N TRP A 529 -11.01 -3.73 11.27
CA TRP A 529 -10.87 -3.41 9.85
C TRP A 529 -10.37 -4.59 9.02
N ARG A 530 -11.18 -5.02 8.03
CA ARG A 530 -10.77 -5.97 6.98
C ARG A 530 -10.22 -5.24 5.76
N PRO A 531 -9.33 -5.86 4.95
CA PRO A 531 -8.74 -5.21 3.78
C PRO A 531 -9.76 -4.59 2.81
N SER A 532 -10.88 -5.27 2.54
CA SER A 532 -11.94 -4.78 1.64
C SER A 532 -12.73 -3.58 2.15
N LEU A 533 -12.67 -3.30 3.46
CA LEU A 533 -13.36 -2.17 4.10
C LEU A 533 -12.52 -0.90 4.10
N ARG A 534 -11.21 -1.01 3.84
CA ARG A 534 -10.28 0.13 3.81
C ARG A 534 -10.51 1.04 2.60
N THR A 535 -10.80 0.48 1.43
CA THR A 535 -11.07 1.29 0.23
C THR A 535 -12.37 2.10 0.38
N PRO A 536 -13.53 1.52 0.77
CA PRO A 536 -14.75 2.27 1.05
C PRO A 536 -14.59 3.35 2.11
N LEU A 537 -13.78 3.11 3.14
CA LEU A 537 -13.50 4.08 4.19
C LEU A 537 -12.96 5.41 3.61
N PHE A 538 -12.16 5.36 2.55
CA PHE A 538 -11.65 6.55 1.88
C PHE A 538 -12.77 7.42 1.27
N TYR A 539 -13.94 6.85 0.96
CA TYR A 539 -15.08 7.57 0.39
C TYR A 539 -16.14 7.93 1.43
N THR A 540 -15.94 7.53 2.69
CA THR A 540 -17.00 7.55 3.70
C THR A 540 -16.82 8.73 4.64
N THR A 541 -17.79 9.65 4.63
CA THR A 541 -17.91 10.73 5.62
C THR A 541 -19.21 10.52 6.37
N LEU A 542 -19.16 10.49 7.70
CA LEU A 542 -20.30 10.17 8.55
C LEU A 542 -20.51 11.23 9.63
N THR A 543 -21.75 11.35 10.08
CA THR A 543 -22.08 12.05 11.32
C THR A 543 -22.20 11.06 12.48
N PRO A 544 -21.88 11.46 13.73
CA PRO A 544 -22.11 10.62 14.91
C PRO A 544 -23.56 10.18 15.03
N GLN A 545 -24.50 11.07 14.71
CA GLN A 545 -25.94 10.82 14.78
C GLN A 545 -26.33 9.65 13.87
N ARG A 546 -25.86 9.64 12.62
CA ARG A 546 -26.15 8.55 11.67
C ARG A 546 -25.55 7.22 12.13
N LEU A 547 -24.30 7.24 12.59
CA LEU A 547 -23.67 6.04 13.14
C LEU A 547 -24.46 5.50 14.33
N ALA A 548 -24.90 6.39 15.23
CA ALA A 548 -25.67 6.01 16.41
C ALA A 548 -27.03 5.40 16.07
N GLU A 549 -27.76 5.99 15.13
CA GLU A 549 -29.05 5.46 14.67
C GLU A 549 -28.91 4.04 14.13
N GLN A 550 -27.96 3.82 13.22
CA GLN A 550 -27.72 2.51 12.62
C GLN A 550 -27.23 1.50 13.66
N TYR A 551 -26.28 1.91 14.50
CA TYR A 551 -25.71 1.04 15.53
C TYR A 551 -26.74 0.64 16.60
N ARG A 552 -27.51 1.60 17.13
CA ARG A 552 -28.53 1.34 18.15
C ARG A 552 -29.66 0.48 17.58
N THR A 553 -30.12 0.77 16.36
CA THR A 553 -31.14 -0.06 15.68
C THR A 553 -30.65 -1.50 15.49
N ALA A 554 -29.41 -1.68 15.05
CA ALA A 554 -28.82 -2.99 14.89
C ALA A 554 -28.67 -3.72 16.24
N MET A 555 -28.20 -3.02 17.28
CA MET A 555 -28.05 -3.60 18.61
C MET A 555 -29.39 -3.94 19.24
N ASP A 556 -30.45 -3.16 19.03
CA ASP A 556 -31.79 -3.48 19.53
C ASP A 556 -32.32 -4.79 18.91
N ARG A 557 -32.03 -5.04 17.62
CA ARG A 557 -32.35 -6.32 16.97
C ARG A 557 -31.53 -7.46 17.55
N VAL A 558 -30.23 -7.26 17.74
CA VAL A 558 -29.34 -8.25 18.37
C VAL A 558 -29.81 -8.56 19.79
N TRP A 559 -30.16 -7.55 20.58
CA TRP A 559 -30.63 -7.71 21.96
C TRP A 559 -31.93 -8.50 22.02
N LYS A 560 -32.92 -8.15 21.20
CA LYS A 560 -34.17 -8.90 21.08
C LYS A 560 -33.92 -10.36 20.70
N PHE A 561 -33.02 -10.61 19.75
CA PHE A 561 -32.63 -11.97 19.39
C PHE A 561 -32.01 -12.72 20.57
N LEU A 562 -31.06 -12.12 21.30
CA LEU A 562 -30.47 -12.74 22.48
C LEU A 562 -31.51 -13.05 23.57
N GLN A 563 -32.53 -12.19 23.75
CA GLN A 563 -33.64 -12.43 24.66
C GLN A 563 -34.52 -13.63 24.26
N THR A 564 -34.67 -13.90 22.95
CA THR A 564 -35.36 -15.13 22.50
C THR A 564 -34.57 -16.40 22.81
N LEU A 565 -33.25 -16.29 23.00
CA LEU A 565 -32.39 -17.40 23.39
C LEU A 565 -32.29 -17.56 24.91
N GLU A 566 -32.50 -16.47 25.66
CA GLU A 566 -32.41 -16.42 27.12
C GLU A 566 -33.35 -15.35 27.68
N GLU A 567 -34.54 -15.77 28.11
CA GLU A 567 -35.63 -14.88 28.55
C GLU A 567 -35.27 -14.05 29.79
N ALA A 568 -34.31 -14.51 30.60
CA ALA A 568 -33.85 -13.81 31.80
C ALA A 568 -33.01 -12.55 31.52
N ILE A 569 -32.71 -12.22 30.25
CA ILE A 569 -32.03 -10.98 29.88
C ILE A 569 -33.00 -9.79 30.03
N PRO A 570 -32.70 -8.78 30.86
CA PRO A 570 -33.62 -7.69 31.13
C PRO A 570 -33.87 -6.82 29.89
N ASN A 571 -35.06 -6.20 29.84
CA ASN A 571 -35.36 -5.16 28.86
C ASN A 571 -34.58 -3.88 29.20
N CYS A 572 -33.93 -3.29 28.21
CA CYS A 572 -33.26 -2.00 28.35
C CYS A 572 -34.10 -0.91 27.65
N SER A 573 -34.58 0.08 28.41
CA SER A 573 -35.28 1.26 27.89
C SER A 573 -34.57 2.53 28.36
N THR A 574 -33.40 2.81 27.77
CA THR A 574 -32.67 4.04 28.07
C THR A 574 -32.73 4.99 26.89
N THR A 575 -33.25 6.19 27.12
CA THR A 575 -33.24 7.26 26.11
C THR A 575 -31.82 7.83 25.99
N PRO A 576 -31.20 7.73 24.80
CA PRO A 576 -29.88 8.28 24.59
C PRO A 576 -29.92 9.81 24.47
N GLN A 577 -28.80 10.46 24.81
CA GLN A 577 -28.62 11.89 24.57
C GLN A 577 -28.40 12.22 23.09
N SER A 578 -28.66 13.49 22.74
CA SER A 578 -28.42 14.03 21.39
C SER A 578 -26.93 14.17 21.11
N LEU A 579 -26.50 13.80 19.90
CA LEU A 579 -25.11 13.89 19.47
C LEU A 579 -24.85 15.22 18.71
N PRO A 580 -23.61 15.74 18.76
CA PRO A 580 -23.28 16.96 18.03
C PRO A 580 -23.23 16.73 16.52
N GLN A 581 -23.51 17.80 15.77
CA GLN A 581 -23.44 17.84 14.31
C GLN A 581 -21.99 18.09 13.86
N ILE A 582 -21.19 17.03 13.88
CA ILE A 582 -19.82 17.01 13.35
C ILE A 582 -19.68 15.92 12.29
N TYR A 583 -18.69 16.06 11.41
CA TYR A 583 -18.34 15.03 10.42
C TYR A 583 -17.03 14.35 10.81
N PHE A 584 -16.95 13.04 10.60
CA PHE A 584 -15.71 12.28 10.70
C PHE A 584 -15.58 11.27 9.55
N GLY A 585 -14.36 10.80 9.28
CA GLY A 585 -14.07 9.90 8.16
C GLY A 585 -13.23 10.57 7.08
N SER A 586 -13.63 10.41 5.82
CA SER A 586 -12.95 10.97 4.65
C SER A 586 -13.02 12.50 4.62
N PRO A 587 -11.90 13.19 4.35
CA PRO A 587 -11.91 14.64 4.19
C PRO A 587 -12.42 15.13 2.84
N TYR A 588 -12.75 14.24 1.90
CA TYR A 588 -12.99 14.62 0.50
C TYR A 588 -14.48 14.73 0.12
N ARG A 589 -15.39 14.82 1.09
CA ARG A 589 -16.79 15.18 0.82
C ARG A 589 -16.87 16.68 0.52
N PRO A 590 -17.22 17.10 -0.72
CA PRO A 590 -17.30 18.51 -1.04
C PRO A 590 -18.47 19.18 -0.33
N LEU A 591 -18.36 20.49 -0.08
CA LEU A 591 -19.51 21.29 0.32
C LEU A 591 -20.54 21.28 -0.82
N LEU A 592 -21.82 21.08 -0.47
CA LEU A 592 -22.89 21.07 -1.48
C LEU A 592 -22.98 22.40 -2.24
N SER A 593 -22.76 23.53 -1.54
CA SER A 593 -22.74 24.87 -2.15
C SER A 593 -21.66 25.02 -3.21
N VAL A 594 -20.47 24.47 -2.99
CA VAL A 594 -19.38 24.52 -3.97
C VAL A 594 -19.73 23.75 -5.24
N VAL A 595 -20.45 22.62 -5.10
CA VAL A 595 -20.93 21.86 -6.26
C VAL A 595 -22.05 22.60 -6.98
N GLN A 596 -22.97 23.24 -6.25
CA GLN A 596 -24.02 24.10 -6.82
C GLN A 596 -23.40 25.26 -7.63
N ASP A 597 -22.43 25.98 -7.05
CA ASP A 597 -21.76 27.10 -7.69
C ASP A 597 -21.02 26.68 -8.97
N LEU A 598 -20.37 25.51 -8.95
CA LEU A 598 -19.73 24.92 -10.12
C LEU A 598 -20.72 24.68 -11.26
N PHE A 599 -21.86 24.02 -10.97
CA PHE A 599 -22.87 23.78 -12.00
C PHE A 599 -23.50 25.09 -12.48
N ALA A 600 -23.82 26.02 -11.58
CA ALA A 600 -24.35 27.33 -11.95
C ALA A 600 -23.39 28.12 -12.87
N ALA A 601 -22.08 28.03 -12.64
CA ALA A 601 -21.08 28.64 -13.51
C ALA A 601 -21.05 28.02 -14.91
N ILE A 602 -21.20 26.68 -15.00
CA ILE A 602 -21.28 25.99 -16.30
C ILE A 602 -22.56 26.37 -17.03
N GLU A 603 -23.71 26.39 -16.35
CA GLU A 603 -24.97 26.85 -16.95
C GLU A 603 -24.84 28.28 -17.47
N SER A 604 -24.24 29.17 -16.68
CA SER A 604 -23.98 30.54 -17.10
C SER A 604 -23.05 30.62 -18.31
N ALA A 605 -22.08 29.71 -18.45
CA ALA A 605 -21.20 29.63 -19.62
C ALA A 605 -21.96 29.14 -20.86
N ILE A 606 -22.90 28.21 -20.70
CA ILE A 606 -23.79 27.74 -21.77
C ILE A 606 -24.70 28.87 -22.24
N GLU A 607 -25.39 29.54 -21.30
CA GLU A 607 -26.37 30.60 -21.58
C GLU A 607 -25.73 31.86 -22.21
N ARG A 608 -24.53 32.25 -21.77
CA ARG A 608 -23.88 33.49 -22.23
C ARG A 608 -23.03 33.32 -23.49
N SER A 609 -22.64 32.11 -23.86
CA SER A 609 -21.76 31.91 -25.01
C SER A 609 -22.53 32.12 -26.31
N SER A 610 -22.15 33.13 -27.11
CA SER A 610 -22.60 33.28 -28.49
C SER A 610 -21.83 32.38 -29.47
N ASP A 611 -20.67 31.86 -29.07
CA ASP A 611 -19.89 30.90 -29.84
C ASP A 611 -20.41 29.48 -29.61
N ASN A 612 -20.67 28.78 -30.72
CA ASN A 612 -21.18 27.41 -30.71
C ASN A 612 -20.14 26.42 -30.15
N GLU A 613 -18.84 26.65 -30.39
CA GLU A 613 -17.79 25.76 -29.86
C GLU A 613 -17.68 25.86 -28.34
N ALA A 614 -17.59 27.08 -27.82
CA ALA A 614 -17.58 27.33 -26.38
C ALA A 614 -18.87 26.81 -25.70
N ARG A 615 -20.05 26.99 -26.33
CA ARG A 615 -21.31 26.45 -25.82
C ARG A 615 -21.32 24.91 -25.80
N HIS A 616 -20.86 24.27 -26.87
CA HIS A 616 -20.69 22.82 -26.96
C HIS A 616 -19.76 22.30 -25.87
N ASN A 617 -18.59 22.92 -25.70
CA ASN A 617 -17.60 22.53 -24.69
C ASN A 617 -18.14 22.68 -23.26
N ALA A 618 -18.92 23.73 -22.99
CA ALA A 618 -19.57 23.91 -21.68
C ALA A 618 -20.64 22.83 -21.42
N ARG A 619 -21.48 22.50 -22.42
CA ARG A 619 -22.44 21.38 -22.34
C ARG A 619 -21.74 20.05 -22.10
N LEU A 620 -20.62 19.81 -22.79
CA LEU A 620 -19.82 18.61 -22.58
C LEU A 620 -19.21 18.56 -21.19
N LEU A 621 -18.67 19.67 -20.69
CA LEU A 621 -18.15 19.74 -19.33
C LEU A 621 -19.24 19.46 -18.29
N LYS A 622 -20.44 20.02 -18.48
CA LYS A 622 -21.63 19.73 -17.66
C LYS A 622 -21.94 18.23 -17.63
N LEU A 623 -21.98 17.58 -18.78
CA LEU A 623 -22.23 16.15 -18.90
C LEU A 623 -21.16 15.32 -18.18
N LEU A 624 -19.88 15.60 -18.44
CA LEU A 624 -18.76 14.84 -17.88
C LEU A 624 -18.71 14.96 -16.35
N LEU A 625 -18.96 16.16 -15.81
CA LEU A 625 -19.12 16.35 -14.35
C LEU A 625 -20.37 15.67 -13.81
N GLY A 626 -21.48 15.69 -14.56
CA GLY A 626 -22.69 14.94 -14.22
C GLY A 626 -22.43 13.43 -14.10
N LEU A 627 -21.65 12.85 -15.02
CA LEU A 627 -21.22 11.46 -14.94
C LEU A 627 -20.32 11.21 -13.71
N SER A 628 -19.47 12.17 -13.31
CA SER A 628 -18.71 12.05 -12.07
C SER A 628 -19.60 12.08 -10.83
N VAL A 629 -20.54 13.03 -10.76
CA VAL A 629 -21.38 13.27 -9.57
C VAL A 629 -22.47 12.21 -9.45
N PHE A 630 -23.22 11.92 -10.50
CA PHE A 630 -24.36 11.01 -10.41
C PHE A 630 -23.94 9.56 -10.58
N CYS A 631 -23.00 9.27 -11.48
CA CYS A 631 -22.55 7.90 -11.76
C CYS A 631 -21.25 7.51 -11.02
N GLY A 632 -20.66 8.43 -10.26
CA GLY A 632 -19.45 8.18 -9.49
C GLY A 632 -18.22 7.87 -10.35
N LEU A 633 -18.18 8.29 -11.62
CA LEU A 633 -17.07 7.96 -12.52
C LEU A 633 -15.75 8.62 -12.10
N ARG A 634 -14.66 7.86 -12.22
CA ARG A 634 -13.29 8.41 -12.19
C ARG A 634 -13.03 9.24 -13.44
N ILE A 635 -12.05 10.15 -13.41
CA ILE A 635 -11.76 11.00 -14.57
C ILE A 635 -11.28 10.18 -15.77
N SER A 636 -10.50 9.12 -15.50
CA SER A 636 -10.09 8.16 -16.52
C SER A 636 -11.28 7.39 -17.06
N GLU A 637 -12.23 6.98 -16.22
CA GLU A 637 -13.45 6.28 -16.66
C GLU A 637 -14.32 7.17 -17.55
N ALA A 638 -14.48 8.45 -17.20
CA ALA A 638 -15.25 9.39 -18.01
C ALA A 638 -14.52 9.76 -19.31
N GLY A 639 -13.20 9.96 -19.27
CA GLY A 639 -12.43 10.41 -20.43
C GLY A 639 -11.96 9.31 -21.39
N GLU A 640 -11.98 8.05 -20.95
CA GLU A 640 -11.68 6.88 -21.79
C GLU A 640 -12.94 6.16 -22.27
N LEU A 641 -14.13 6.67 -21.91
CA LEU A 641 -15.39 6.09 -22.32
C LEU A 641 -15.49 5.99 -23.85
N GLN A 642 -15.85 4.81 -24.33
CA GLN A 642 -16.11 4.53 -25.74
C GLN A 642 -17.60 4.65 -26.05
N ALA A 643 -17.96 5.03 -27.27
CA ALA A 643 -19.36 5.19 -27.64
C ALA A 643 -20.15 3.88 -27.48
N ILE A 644 -19.55 2.72 -27.81
CA ILE A 644 -20.14 1.38 -27.61
C ILE A 644 -20.47 1.04 -26.14
N GLN A 645 -19.88 1.76 -25.17
CA GLN A 645 -20.13 1.54 -23.75
C GLN A 645 -21.39 2.27 -23.26
N VAL A 646 -22.00 3.10 -24.09
CA VAL A 646 -23.23 3.84 -23.82
C VAL A 646 -24.37 3.18 -24.58
N ASP A 647 -25.23 2.49 -23.85
CA ASP A 647 -26.42 1.85 -24.39
C ASP A 647 -27.64 2.73 -24.08
N LEU A 648 -28.18 3.44 -25.06
CA LEU A 648 -29.31 4.35 -24.84
C LEU A 648 -30.66 3.65 -24.78
N ASP A 649 -30.76 2.46 -25.38
CA ASP A 649 -32.03 1.76 -25.65
C ASP A 649 -32.08 0.36 -25.01
N GLY A 650 -31.20 0.10 -24.05
CA GLY A 650 -31.11 -1.19 -23.37
C GLY A 650 -32.44 -1.59 -22.74
N GLN A 651 -32.79 -2.87 -22.84
CA GLN A 651 -34.01 -3.40 -22.20
C GLN A 651 -33.68 -4.08 -20.88
N TRP A 652 -34.45 -3.77 -19.84
CA TRP A 652 -34.39 -4.43 -18.54
C TRP A 652 -35.79 -4.66 -18.00
N LEU A 653 -36.14 -5.94 -17.78
CA LEU A 653 -37.47 -6.36 -17.33
C LEU A 653 -38.62 -5.77 -18.18
N GLY A 654 -38.40 -5.63 -19.49
CA GLY A 654 -39.38 -5.07 -20.43
C GLY A 654 -39.48 -3.53 -20.42
N GLN A 655 -38.68 -2.84 -19.61
CA GLN A 655 -38.56 -1.39 -19.63
C GLN A 655 -37.30 -0.96 -20.40
N VAL A 656 -37.42 0.10 -21.19
CA VAL A 656 -36.25 0.74 -21.82
C VAL A 656 -35.52 1.55 -20.75
N MET A 657 -34.24 1.24 -20.58
CA MET A 657 -33.35 1.88 -19.62
C MET A 657 -32.00 2.09 -20.28
N SER A 658 -31.46 3.29 -20.18
CA SER A 658 -30.13 3.59 -20.70
C SER A 658 -29.05 3.16 -19.70
N TRP A 659 -27.93 2.64 -20.19
CA TRP A 659 -26.87 2.06 -19.37
C TRP A 659 -25.49 2.56 -19.77
N LEU A 660 -24.61 2.53 -18.78
CA LEU A 660 -23.17 2.64 -18.96
C LEU A 660 -22.52 1.30 -18.63
N THR A 661 -21.72 0.76 -19.55
CA THR A 661 -20.96 -0.47 -19.35
C THR A 661 -19.48 -0.15 -19.19
N LEU A 662 -18.98 -0.27 -17.96
CA LEU A 662 -17.59 0.05 -17.64
C LEU A 662 -16.77 -1.24 -17.53
N PRO A 663 -15.71 -1.39 -18.35
CA PRO A 663 -14.79 -2.52 -18.24
C PRO A 663 -13.94 -2.39 -16.96
N GLU A 664 -13.13 -3.41 -16.71
CA GLU A 664 -12.22 -3.42 -15.57
C GLU A 664 -11.11 -2.36 -15.74
N THR A 665 -11.15 -1.31 -14.91
CA THR A 665 -10.24 -0.14 -15.06
C THR A 665 -9.13 -0.09 -14.02
N LYS A 666 -9.40 -0.45 -12.76
CA LYS A 666 -8.44 -0.46 -11.63
C LYS A 666 -8.81 -1.51 -10.58
N SER A 667 -8.83 -2.79 -10.93
CA SER A 667 -9.07 -3.86 -9.96
C SER A 667 -7.86 -4.16 -9.08
N ASN A 668 -8.09 -4.90 -8.00
CA ASN A 668 -7.04 -5.48 -7.19
C ASN A 668 -7.43 -6.90 -6.76
N ARG A 669 -6.52 -7.61 -6.08
CA ARG A 669 -6.74 -9.00 -5.61
C ARG A 669 -8.05 -9.22 -4.84
N TRP A 670 -8.58 -8.18 -4.19
CA TRP A 670 -9.74 -8.24 -3.32
C TRP A 670 -10.98 -7.64 -3.94
N THR A 671 -10.87 -6.85 -5.01
CA THR A 671 -12.02 -6.13 -5.59
C THR A 671 -11.95 -5.99 -7.10
N THR A 672 -13.08 -6.22 -7.77
CA THR A 672 -13.29 -5.87 -9.18
C THR A 672 -13.88 -4.45 -9.34
N ALA A 673 -13.55 -3.82 -10.47
CA ALA A 673 -14.02 -2.48 -10.84
C ALA A 673 -14.97 -2.47 -12.06
N SER A 674 -15.13 -3.60 -12.76
CA SER A 674 -16.04 -3.76 -13.89
C SER A 674 -17.50 -3.68 -13.43
N ARG A 675 -18.35 -2.94 -14.13
CA ARG A 675 -19.75 -2.75 -13.72
C ARG A 675 -20.64 -2.23 -14.84
N LYS A 676 -21.93 -2.55 -14.76
CA LYS A 676 -23.01 -1.90 -15.51
C LYS A 676 -23.82 -1.02 -14.58
N ILE A 677 -24.03 0.25 -14.92
CA ILE A 677 -24.81 1.19 -14.10
C ILE A 677 -25.87 1.89 -14.95
N PRO A 678 -27.09 2.12 -14.42
CA PRO A 678 -28.11 2.83 -15.18
C PRO A 678 -27.73 4.30 -15.30
N LEU A 679 -27.95 4.88 -16.48
CA LEU A 679 -27.72 6.29 -16.73
C LEU A 679 -28.89 7.10 -16.14
N PRO A 680 -28.62 8.04 -15.23
CA PRO A 680 -29.63 8.92 -14.67
C PRO A 680 -30.40 9.69 -15.76
N PRO A 681 -31.75 9.70 -15.75
CA PRO A 681 -32.56 10.28 -16.82
C PRO A 681 -32.22 11.74 -17.17
N MET A 682 -31.82 12.54 -16.19
CA MET A 682 -31.49 13.96 -16.39
C MET A 682 -30.19 14.18 -17.17
N LEU A 683 -29.36 13.15 -17.34
CA LEU A 683 -28.17 13.21 -18.19
C LEU A 683 -28.50 12.90 -19.66
N LEU A 684 -29.60 12.19 -19.94
CA LEU A 684 -29.90 11.66 -21.26
C LEU A 684 -30.00 12.71 -22.37
N PRO A 685 -30.58 13.91 -22.15
CA PRO A 685 -30.59 14.95 -23.18
C PRO A 685 -29.17 15.32 -23.63
N LEU A 686 -28.26 15.56 -22.69
CA LEU A 686 -26.86 15.87 -23.01
C LEU A 686 -26.13 14.68 -23.62
N VAL A 687 -26.35 13.46 -23.13
CA VAL A 687 -25.74 12.25 -23.71
C VAL A 687 -26.16 12.10 -25.16
N ARG A 688 -27.47 12.18 -25.47
CA ARG A 688 -27.98 12.04 -26.84
C ARG A 688 -27.40 13.08 -27.79
N THR A 689 -27.28 14.32 -27.33
CA THR A 689 -26.74 15.43 -28.15
C THR A 689 -25.24 15.32 -28.37
N LEU A 690 -24.48 14.86 -27.37
CA LEU A 690 -23.02 14.93 -27.37
C LEU A 690 -22.32 13.62 -27.71
N LEU A 691 -23.04 12.49 -27.67
CA LEU A 691 -22.49 11.17 -27.95
C LEU A 691 -21.98 11.10 -29.40
N SER A 692 -20.78 10.57 -29.56
CA SER A 692 -20.16 10.33 -30.86
C SER A 692 -21.01 9.39 -31.72
N PRO A 693 -21.27 9.73 -33.00
CA PRO A 693 -21.92 8.81 -33.92
C PRO A 693 -21.01 7.64 -34.34
N ASN A 694 -19.69 7.77 -34.14
CA ASN A 694 -18.76 6.66 -34.34
C ASN A 694 -18.78 5.75 -33.11
N THR A 695 -19.39 4.58 -33.23
CA THR A 695 -19.59 3.59 -32.17
C THR A 695 -18.29 2.96 -31.68
N GLU A 696 -17.27 2.86 -32.52
CA GLU A 696 -15.97 2.25 -32.19
C GLU A 696 -14.94 3.24 -31.63
N GLY A 697 -15.30 4.51 -31.48
CA GLY A 697 -14.42 5.57 -31.00
C GLY A 697 -14.77 6.12 -29.62
N PRO A 698 -14.02 7.14 -29.15
CA PRO A 698 -14.35 7.89 -27.95
C PRO A 698 -15.80 8.36 -27.93
N ALA A 699 -16.44 8.26 -26.77
CA ALA A 699 -17.84 8.64 -26.58
C ALA A 699 -18.05 10.16 -26.77
N PHE A 700 -17.08 10.98 -26.35
CA PHE A 700 -17.24 12.44 -26.32
C PHE A 700 -16.00 13.21 -26.80
N TYR A 701 -16.25 14.38 -27.40
CA TYR A 701 -15.22 15.26 -27.95
C TYR A 701 -15.47 16.72 -27.59
N PHE A 702 -14.43 17.41 -27.13
CA PHE A 702 -14.37 18.86 -27.15
C PHE A 702 -14.11 19.35 -28.58
N ILE A 703 -14.55 20.58 -28.88
CA ILE A 703 -14.30 21.25 -30.15
C ILE A 703 -13.39 22.45 -29.90
N TYR A 704 -12.25 22.49 -30.56
CA TYR A 704 -11.33 23.63 -30.50
C TYR A 704 -10.92 24.01 -31.92
N SER A 705 -11.30 25.21 -32.36
CA SER A 705 -10.98 25.72 -33.70
C SER A 705 -11.45 24.77 -34.81
N GLY A 706 -12.68 24.26 -34.67
CA GLY A 706 -13.31 23.29 -35.57
C GLY A 706 -12.79 21.86 -35.44
N GLN A 707 -11.77 21.61 -34.61
CA GLN A 707 -11.18 20.27 -34.46
C GLN A 707 -11.76 19.52 -33.27
N LYS A 708 -12.07 18.24 -33.49
CA LYS A 708 -12.50 17.33 -32.43
C LYS A 708 -11.31 16.86 -31.62
N VAL A 709 -11.29 17.18 -30.34
CA VAL A 709 -10.30 16.71 -29.36
C VAL A 709 -11.00 15.73 -28.43
N LYS A 710 -10.46 14.52 -28.28
CA LYS A 710 -10.99 13.51 -27.36
C LYS A 710 -11.13 14.12 -25.97
N ALA A 711 -12.24 13.86 -25.28
CA ALA A 711 -12.46 14.31 -23.92
C ALA A 711 -11.68 13.50 -22.88
N ASP A 712 -10.37 13.31 -23.06
CA ASP A 712 -9.53 12.61 -22.10
C ASP A 712 -9.33 13.42 -20.79
N ALA A 713 -8.67 12.82 -19.81
CA ALA A 713 -8.50 13.43 -18.49
C ALA A 713 -7.81 14.81 -18.55
N GLU A 714 -6.83 14.97 -19.44
CA GLU A 714 -6.10 16.23 -19.64
C GLU A 714 -7.02 17.30 -20.27
N ALA A 715 -7.77 16.94 -21.31
CA ALA A 715 -8.73 17.85 -21.94
C ALA A 715 -9.82 18.30 -20.97
N ILE A 716 -10.33 17.39 -20.13
CA ILE A 716 -11.31 17.68 -19.09
C ILE A 716 -10.74 18.69 -18.08
N ARG A 717 -9.52 18.46 -17.58
CA ARG A 717 -8.90 19.35 -16.59
C ARG A 717 -8.65 20.73 -17.17
N ARG A 718 -8.23 20.82 -18.42
CA ARG A 718 -8.10 22.10 -19.13
C ARG A 718 -9.42 22.84 -19.22
N ALA A 719 -10.51 22.14 -19.56
CA ALA A 719 -11.85 22.73 -19.61
C ALA A 719 -12.31 23.25 -18.24
N LEU A 720 -12.05 22.49 -17.16
CA LEU A 720 -12.33 22.92 -15.78
C LEU A 720 -11.52 24.16 -15.38
N LEU A 721 -10.24 24.21 -15.71
CA LEU A 721 -9.38 25.36 -15.42
C LEU A 721 -9.88 26.63 -16.13
N ASN A 722 -10.33 26.49 -17.37
CA ASN A 722 -10.85 27.62 -18.16
C ASN A 722 -12.18 28.18 -17.62
N LEU A 723 -12.93 27.40 -16.83
CA LEU A 723 -14.18 27.86 -16.21
C LEU A 723 -13.93 28.93 -15.13
N GLY A 724 -12.74 28.97 -14.52
CA GLY A 724 -12.32 30.02 -13.60
C GLY A 724 -13.05 30.02 -12.24
N VAL A 725 -13.71 28.92 -11.87
CA VAL A 725 -14.39 28.77 -10.58
C VAL A 725 -13.68 27.77 -9.68
N PRO A 726 -13.76 27.92 -8.33
CA PRO A 726 -13.21 26.94 -7.41
C PRO A 726 -13.78 25.55 -7.66
N PHE A 727 -12.90 24.55 -7.72
CA PHE A 727 -13.26 23.16 -7.99
C PHE A 727 -12.58 22.24 -6.97
N PRO A 728 -13.35 21.45 -6.17
CA PRO A 728 -12.80 20.65 -5.07
C PRO A 728 -11.83 19.57 -5.56
N ARG A 729 -12.14 18.95 -6.71
CA ARG A 729 -11.38 17.97 -7.52
C ARG A 729 -12.36 17.01 -8.17
N TRP A 730 -11.95 16.31 -9.24
CA TRP A 730 -12.83 15.37 -9.95
C TRP A 730 -13.43 14.30 -9.04
N HIS A 731 -12.59 13.65 -8.23
CA HIS A 731 -13.08 12.57 -7.36
C HIS A 731 -14.09 13.04 -6.32
N ALA A 732 -14.20 14.33 -6.00
CA ALA A 732 -15.15 14.82 -4.99
C ALA A 732 -16.61 14.44 -5.32
N GLY A 733 -16.99 14.41 -6.59
CA GLY A 733 -18.33 13.96 -7.02
C GLY A 733 -18.62 12.51 -6.60
N ARG A 734 -17.63 11.63 -6.75
CA ARG A 734 -17.71 10.23 -6.31
C ARG A 734 -17.85 10.09 -4.78
N HIS A 735 -17.16 10.92 -4.00
CA HIS A 735 -17.33 10.94 -2.53
C HIS A 735 -18.71 11.46 -2.13
N LEU A 736 -19.21 12.48 -2.83
CA LEU A 736 -20.52 13.06 -2.58
C LEU A 736 -21.64 12.02 -2.76
N ILE A 737 -21.69 11.36 -3.92
CA ILE A 737 -22.74 10.36 -4.20
C ILE A 737 -22.60 9.13 -3.30
N PHE A 738 -21.37 8.69 -2.98
CA PHE A 738 -21.15 7.63 -2.00
C PHE A 738 -21.81 7.99 -0.66
N CYS A 739 -21.50 9.17 -0.12
CA CYS A 739 -22.02 9.61 1.17
C CYS A 739 -23.55 9.74 1.14
N LEU A 740 -24.12 10.30 0.07
CA LEU A 740 -25.56 10.49 -0.04
C LEU A 740 -26.34 9.18 -0.18
N MET A 741 -25.84 8.22 -0.96
CA MET A 741 -26.45 6.89 -1.03
C MET A 741 -26.42 6.19 0.32
N LEU A 742 -25.30 6.32 1.06
CA LEU A 742 -25.15 5.74 2.39
C LEU A 742 -26.08 6.41 3.43
N GLU A 743 -26.19 7.74 3.38
CA GLU A 743 -27.13 8.52 4.19
C GLU A 743 -28.58 8.15 3.89
N GLY A 744 -28.90 7.94 2.62
CA GLY A 744 -30.18 7.46 2.12
C GLY A 744 -30.52 6.02 2.50
N GLY A 745 -29.56 5.26 3.06
CA GLY A 745 -29.78 3.89 3.49
C GLY A 745 -29.64 2.84 2.39
N LEU A 746 -29.04 3.20 1.24
CA LEU A 746 -28.70 2.21 0.22
C LEU A 746 -27.65 1.25 0.80
N PRO A 747 -27.81 -0.08 0.67
CA PRO A 747 -26.85 -1.04 1.21
C PRO A 747 -25.44 -0.82 0.62
N LEU A 748 -24.38 -0.89 1.42
CA LEU A 748 -23.03 -0.62 0.92
C LEU A 748 -22.58 -1.61 -0.16
N SER A 749 -23.08 -2.85 -0.13
CA SER A 749 -22.83 -3.82 -1.21
C SER A 749 -23.31 -3.30 -2.57
N VAL A 750 -24.46 -2.61 -2.60
CA VAL A 750 -25.01 -1.95 -3.79
C VAL A 750 -24.19 -0.71 -4.13
N ILE A 751 -23.85 0.14 -3.15
CA ILE A 751 -23.00 1.32 -3.38
C ILE A 751 -21.65 0.90 -3.98
N LYS A 752 -21.02 -0.14 -3.43
CA LYS A 752 -19.79 -0.75 -3.95
C LYS A 752 -19.98 -1.30 -5.37
N ALA A 753 -21.14 -1.87 -5.69
CA ALA A 753 -21.48 -2.32 -7.04
C ALA A 753 -21.52 -1.15 -8.02
N ILE A 754 -22.23 -0.08 -7.67
CA ILE A 754 -22.37 1.15 -8.47
C ILE A 754 -21.00 1.77 -8.73
N LEU A 755 -20.14 1.77 -7.72
CA LEU A 755 -18.86 2.45 -7.78
C LEU A 755 -17.72 1.56 -8.30
N GLY A 756 -17.87 0.23 -8.35
CA GLY A 756 -16.80 -0.67 -8.79
C GLY A 756 -15.77 -0.92 -7.69
N HIS A 757 -16.25 -1.28 -6.50
CA HIS A 757 -15.49 -1.74 -5.34
C HIS A 757 -16.03 -3.08 -4.82
N GLN A 758 -16.56 -3.91 -5.71
CA GLN A 758 -17.12 -5.20 -5.34
C GLN A 758 -16.00 -6.16 -5.02
N SER A 759 -16.18 -6.96 -3.98
CA SER A 759 -15.15 -7.93 -3.60
C SER A 759 -14.95 -8.98 -4.72
N ALA A 760 -13.71 -9.41 -4.97
CA ALA A 760 -13.39 -10.42 -5.98
C ALA A 760 -14.07 -11.77 -5.64
N GLY A 761 -14.61 -12.49 -6.61
CA GLY A 761 -15.52 -13.63 -6.39
C GLY A 761 -17.00 -13.24 -6.31
N CYS A 762 -17.31 -11.94 -6.12
CA CYS A 762 -18.66 -11.40 -6.22
C CYS A 762 -18.98 -10.88 -7.63
N GLU A 763 -18.20 -11.25 -8.66
CA GLU A 763 -18.49 -10.91 -10.05
C GLU A 763 -19.82 -11.52 -10.49
N MET A 764 -20.29 -12.60 -9.83
CA MET A 764 -21.64 -13.13 -10.05
C MET A 764 -22.76 -12.17 -9.64
N PHE A 765 -22.50 -11.18 -8.77
CA PHE A 765 -23.43 -10.09 -8.51
C PHE A 765 -23.38 -9.00 -9.59
N ASN A 766 -22.40 -9.05 -10.50
CA ASN A 766 -22.20 -8.02 -11.51
C ASN A 766 -21.58 -8.55 -12.80
N PHE A 767 -22.22 -9.58 -13.37
CA PHE A 767 -22.28 -9.66 -14.82
C PHE A 767 -23.70 -9.91 -15.35
N TYR A 768 -24.57 -10.76 -14.76
CA TYR A 768 -25.91 -11.01 -15.34
C TYR A 768 -26.97 -11.64 -14.40
N LEU A 769 -27.47 -11.00 -13.31
CA LEU A 769 -28.62 -11.56 -12.56
C LEU A 769 -29.66 -10.52 -12.05
N PRO A 770 -30.99 -10.82 -12.13
CA PRO A 770 -31.99 -9.78 -12.37
C PRO A 770 -32.97 -9.42 -11.23
N ASN A 771 -32.98 -10.11 -10.08
CA ASN A 771 -34.20 -10.08 -9.25
C ASN A 771 -34.11 -9.24 -7.94
N THR A 772 -32.92 -9.00 -7.38
CA THR A 772 -32.73 -8.14 -6.20
C THR A 772 -32.25 -6.72 -6.53
N LEU A 773 -31.75 -6.52 -7.76
CA LEU A 773 -31.17 -5.26 -8.22
C LEU A 773 -32.20 -4.26 -8.78
N SER A 774 -33.39 -4.70 -9.18
CA SER A 774 -34.43 -3.80 -9.72
C SER A 774 -34.85 -2.70 -8.74
N ALA A 775 -35.14 -3.07 -7.49
CA ALA A 775 -35.46 -2.10 -6.43
C ALA A 775 -34.27 -1.20 -6.08
N SER A 776 -33.05 -1.74 -6.12
CA SER A 776 -31.83 -0.99 -5.81
C SER A 776 -31.46 0.03 -6.89
N TRP A 777 -31.70 -0.29 -8.17
CA TRP A 777 -31.52 0.63 -9.30
C TRP A 777 -32.56 1.74 -9.30
N ILE A 778 -33.82 1.42 -9.00
CA ILE A 778 -34.85 2.45 -8.83
C ILE A 778 -34.46 3.40 -7.69
N GLN A 779 -34.09 2.86 -6.51
CA GLN A 779 -33.62 3.69 -5.40
C GLN A 779 -32.39 4.54 -5.76
N TYR A 780 -31.41 3.96 -6.46
CA TYR A 780 -30.25 4.72 -6.94
C TYR A 780 -30.67 5.87 -7.87
N LEU A 781 -31.56 5.61 -8.83
CA LEU A 781 -32.07 6.64 -9.73
C LEU A 781 -32.83 7.72 -8.96
N ASP A 782 -33.65 7.36 -7.97
CA ASP A 782 -34.33 8.30 -7.07
C ASP A 782 -33.32 9.17 -6.31
N PHE A 783 -32.22 8.59 -5.80
CA PHE A 783 -31.16 9.36 -5.15
C PHE A 783 -30.47 10.33 -6.11
N THR A 784 -30.17 9.91 -7.34
CA THR A 784 -29.57 10.81 -8.34
C THR A 784 -30.51 11.93 -8.75
N ASN A 785 -31.83 11.67 -8.82
CA ASN A 785 -32.86 12.69 -9.05
C ASN A 785 -32.91 13.72 -7.90
N GLU A 786 -32.93 13.26 -6.65
CA GLU A 786 -32.91 14.15 -5.49
C GLU A 786 -31.61 14.95 -5.39
N LEU A 787 -30.47 14.34 -5.73
CA LEU A 787 -29.20 15.05 -5.82
C LEU A 787 -29.24 16.10 -6.93
N ALA A 788 -29.79 15.78 -8.10
CA ALA A 788 -29.91 16.71 -9.22
C ALA A 788 -30.72 17.96 -8.81
N LYS A 789 -31.82 17.78 -8.08
CA LYS A 789 -32.59 18.89 -7.49
C LYS A 789 -31.75 19.71 -6.51
N LYS A 790 -31.02 19.05 -5.61
CA LYS A 790 -30.17 19.71 -4.60
C LYS A 790 -29.04 20.51 -5.24
N ILE A 791 -28.39 20.03 -6.29
CA ILE A 791 -27.30 20.76 -6.95
C ILE A 791 -27.80 21.83 -7.94
N GLY A 792 -29.12 21.94 -8.14
CA GLY A 792 -29.70 22.89 -9.09
C GLY A 792 -29.49 22.50 -10.56
N TRP A 793 -29.41 21.19 -10.86
CA TRP A 793 -29.29 20.71 -12.23
C TRP A 793 -30.49 21.13 -13.07
N LYS A 794 -30.28 21.96 -14.11
CA LYS A 794 -31.32 22.32 -15.07
C LYS A 794 -31.35 21.29 -16.20
N MET A 795 -32.53 20.72 -16.43
CA MET A 795 -32.82 19.96 -17.65
C MET A 795 -32.78 20.92 -18.84
N GLU A 796 -32.03 20.60 -19.89
CA GLU A 796 -32.23 21.30 -21.16
C GLU A 796 -33.61 20.88 -21.71
N ASN A 797 -34.44 21.87 -22.07
CA ASN A 797 -35.69 21.58 -22.77
C ASN A 797 -35.34 21.13 -24.19
N ASP A 798 -35.98 20.08 -24.70
CA ASP A 798 -35.75 19.54 -26.05
C ASP A 798 -35.90 20.60 -27.18
N HIS A 799 -36.54 21.74 -26.89
CA HIS A 799 -36.72 22.86 -27.83
C HIS A 799 -35.48 23.73 -28.05
N ASP A 800 -34.48 23.72 -27.15
CA ASP A 800 -33.25 24.54 -27.27
C ASP A 800 -32.06 23.77 -27.90
N ILE A 801 -32.33 22.55 -28.38
CA ILE A 801 -31.35 21.59 -28.92
C ILE A 801 -31.39 21.49 -30.45
N GLN A 802 -32.43 22.05 -31.10
CA GLN A 802 -32.50 22.22 -32.56
C GLN A 802 -31.89 23.56 -32.98
#